data_AF-A0A968JL59-F1
#
_entry.id   AF-A0A968JL59-F1
#
_cell.length_a   1.000
_cell.length_b   1.000
_cell.length_c   1.000
_cell.angle_alpha   90.00
_cell.angle_beta   90.00
_cell.angle_gamma   90.00
#
_symmetry.space_group_name_H-M   'P 1'
#
loop_
_entity.id
_entity.type
_entity.pdbx_description
1 polymer ?
#
loop_
_entity_poly.entity_id
_entity_poly.type
_entity_poly.pdbx_seq_one_letter_code
_entity_poly.pdbx_strand_id
1 'polypeptide(L)'
;MTDTLTSTAAMLLIQDGPFSYEVPLDAAVLTVGRAMDNGLVLRSRVVSAYHARIEPAGSGHIITDMGSTNGLLYHGQPLHGPYTLYDGDVVRIGDMASGSFVSLTYRNVQAIRAQHRQHYPLDAPTITIGRGADCTIRLDSLQLSRHHARIEQLYDGQHVLHDTGSANSTFVNGLRVSKQRLHAGDVIQVGPFRLTYNGDRLSQSTGDGLLVLAADEVGYQAGEHTILHPLSLIAEPGELVAVVGGSGAGKSTLLRLLTGELVPTDGRVLCNGIAQAPAPGTAGYVPQHPLLHTTLPVAEALTYTARLRLPNDTPPGEIAQRIAAVLAEVGLSDQHQQIIGQLSGGQRKRVDIAAELLAQPALLVLDEPTSGLDPGLEKQMMYLLRRIADSGRVVLLTTHATANLSQCDLIAVLSQGRLVYYGPPGEALAFFSISSGDSADIYTRTESAAEAARWAAAYRASPLYQQYVAARLPAATAAPSPPTPPKRSSQSMLAQIHIQAWRALGLLRRDRVSLLLLLGQAPLVAGLLLLLVQPDTLLGMHQAGQVQRGAAGQLLFVLVLAGLWFGIISAARSIASERLIYERERRAGLSIIAYLVAKLAVLGGLALLQTALLLGTLSLGIAYPPDAGVLLPLPLELFGTLLLAALAGVALGVLVSAAAPTPERALSVVPVLLIVQILFAGQVFPIAGSTSTLLSQATLSRWAMDALGATLNLNTFCDLPNLATADGSARPPWACALGTLRWRPDEAFPDAYTATADHLRQAWGVLGGYLLLYSGLAGVLLWLREQRIGWRVRLRRMRKAVPPAPAPQTTPALPIMMQHLATRSARSGREEPTLIAPAAVVDNQNTTFPLLRTTAGQYITEPTVVVSATHADEHTTLRPIAAEQEPLPDTAPAAPDSTMPHISRYTIEVELGSRGLFTTYRAYDPLTRRRVAIKVLQAQYCSTVANARFRRAVEQVAALELPAIARVYDSGEIDGQPFEVMQYLAGGSLSARMLAGPLPISTLVPIVERVAARLTKRTPTA
;
A
#
# COMPACT_ATOMS: atom_id res chain seq x y z
N MET A 1 -60.59 -19.84 -14.56
CA MET A 1 -60.68 -18.36 -14.45
C MET A 1 -60.29 -17.98 -13.03
N THR A 2 -59.10 -17.43 -12.87
CA THR A 2 -58.61 -16.66 -11.72
C THR A 2 -57.26 -16.10 -12.16
N ASP A 3 -57.29 -14.98 -12.87
CA ASP A 3 -56.09 -14.43 -13.49
C ASP A 3 -55.14 -13.85 -12.43
N THR A 4 -54.00 -14.50 -12.23
CA THR A 4 -52.86 -13.90 -11.54
C THR A 4 -52.23 -12.86 -12.46
N LEU A 5 -52.76 -11.64 -12.41
CA LEU A 5 -52.23 -10.47 -13.12
C LEU A 5 -50.75 -10.26 -12.75
N THR A 6 -49.85 -10.65 -13.65
CA THR A 6 -48.47 -10.17 -13.65
C THR A 6 -48.50 -8.66 -13.86
N SER A 7 -48.18 -7.88 -12.83
CA SER A 7 -48.17 -6.42 -12.93
C SER A 7 -47.16 -5.97 -13.99
N THR A 8 -47.65 -5.31 -15.05
CA THR A 8 -46.84 -4.81 -16.18
C THR A 8 -46.52 -3.32 -16.09
N ALA A 9 -46.70 -2.71 -14.91
CA ALA A 9 -46.47 -1.29 -14.65
C ALA A 9 -44.99 -0.93 -14.45
N ALA A 10 -44.67 0.37 -14.48
CA ALA A 10 -43.42 0.85 -13.91
C ALA A 10 -43.46 0.76 -12.38
N MET A 11 -42.30 0.72 -11.73
CA MET A 11 -42.17 0.47 -10.29
C MET A 11 -41.14 1.43 -9.68
N LEU A 12 -41.36 1.82 -8.43
CA LEU A 12 -40.42 2.57 -7.61
C LEU A 12 -40.03 1.69 -6.41
N LEU A 13 -38.79 1.20 -6.38
CA LEU A 13 -38.24 0.47 -5.24
C LEU A 13 -37.76 1.49 -4.20
N ILE A 14 -38.42 1.48 -3.04
CA ILE A 14 -38.14 2.34 -1.89
C ILE A 14 -37.13 1.65 -0.98
N GLN A 15 -36.20 2.42 -0.42
CA GLN A 15 -35.32 1.97 0.66
C GLN A 15 -35.22 3.06 1.73
N ASP A 16 -35.92 2.89 2.86
CA ASP A 16 -35.93 3.80 4.03
C ASP A 16 -35.25 3.09 5.22
N GLY A 17 -33.94 3.29 5.36
CA GLY A 17 -33.13 2.60 6.36
C GLY A 17 -33.12 1.07 6.13
N PRO A 18 -33.55 0.24 7.10
CA PRO A 18 -33.59 -1.22 6.95
C PRO A 18 -34.81 -1.73 6.16
N PHE A 19 -35.76 -0.86 5.79
CA PHE A 19 -36.99 -1.26 5.11
C PHE A 19 -36.89 -1.02 3.61
N SER A 20 -37.08 -2.08 2.82
CA SER A 20 -37.28 -2.02 1.37
C SER A 20 -38.69 -2.49 1.00
N TYR A 21 -39.29 -1.83 0.01
CA TYR A 21 -40.59 -2.22 -0.57
C TYR A 21 -40.78 -1.59 -1.94
N GLU A 22 -41.59 -2.22 -2.78
CA GLU A 22 -41.90 -1.72 -4.14
C GLU A 22 -43.25 -1.01 -4.17
N VAL A 23 -43.32 0.08 -4.94
CA VAL A 23 -44.53 0.89 -5.16
C VAL A 23 -44.79 0.93 -6.68
N PRO A 24 -45.94 0.43 -7.18
CA PRO A 24 -46.27 0.56 -8.59
C PRO A 24 -46.51 2.03 -8.95
N LEU A 25 -46.03 2.42 -10.12
CA LEU A 25 -46.30 3.70 -10.75
C LEU A 25 -47.35 3.46 -11.85
N ASP A 26 -48.57 3.92 -11.57
CA ASP A 26 -49.70 3.86 -12.48
C ASP A 26 -49.82 5.16 -13.31
N ALA A 27 -50.94 5.35 -14.02
CA ALA A 27 -51.16 6.52 -14.87
C ALA A 27 -51.58 7.79 -14.09
N ALA A 28 -51.44 7.79 -12.76
CA ALA A 28 -51.80 8.90 -11.88
C ALA A 28 -50.57 9.71 -11.42
N VAL A 29 -50.82 10.87 -10.80
CA VAL A 29 -49.76 11.67 -10.18
C VAL A 29 -49.50 11.16 -8.76
N LEU A 30 -48.35 10.56 -8.53
CA LEU A 30 -47.95 10.06 -7.21
C LEU A 30 -47.26 11.17 -6.40
N THR A 31 -47.93 11.67 -5.35
CA THR A 31 -47.33 12.56 -4.35
C THR A 31 -46.49 11.77 -3.36
N VAL A 32 -45.30 12.29 -3.02
CA VAL A 32 -44.31 11.65 -2.15
C VAL A 32 -43.99 12.58 -0.99
N GLY A 33 -44.18 12.12 0.25
CA GLY A 33 -44.01 12.95 1.43
C GLY A 33 -44.24 12.23 2.74
N ARG A 34 -44.19 12.96 3.85
CA ARG A 34 -44.38 12.44 5.22
C ARG A 34 -45.78 12.70 5.79
N ALA A 35 -46.61 13.52 5.12
CA ALA A 35 -48.02 13.68 5.46
C ALA A 35 -48.83 12.46 4.98
N MET A 36 -49.88 12.10 5.72
CA MET A 36 -50.63 10.83 5.56
C MET A 36 -51.54 10.77 4.32
N ASP A 37 -51.65 11.88 3.61
CA ASP A 37 -52.43 12.12 2.40
C ASP A 37 -51.57 12.14 1.11
N ASN A 38 -50.26 11.91 1.22
CA ASN A 38 -49.43 11.58 0.07
C ASN A 38 -49.77 10.17 -0.44
N GLY A 39 -49.75 9.95 -1.76
CA GLY A 39 -49.89 8.61 -2.33
C GLY A 39 -48.75 7.66 -1.92
N LEU A 40 -47.57 8.21 -1.62
CA LEU A 40 -46.44 7.51 -1.01
C LEU A 40 -46.02 8.21 0.30
N VAL A 41 -46.38 7.59 1.43
CA VAL A 41 -46.10 8.10 2.78
C VAL A 41 -44.78 7.55 3.33
N LEU A 42 -43.71 8.34 3.23
CA LEU A 42 -42.38 8.03 3.76
C LEU A 42 -42.24 8.53 5.20
N ARG A 43 -41.93 7.63 6.15
CA ARG A 43 -41.88 7.98 7.58
C ARG A 43 -40.56 8.61 8.02
N SER A 44 -39.49 8.49 7.22
CA SER A 44 -38.17 9.05 7.51
C SER A 44 -38.21 10.55 7.85
N ARG A 45 -37.47 10.96 8.88
CA ARG A 45 -37.41 12.36 9.34
C ARG A 45 -36.79 13.32 8.31
N VAL A 46 -36.06 12.80 7.34
CA VAL A 46 -35.48 13.58 6.23
C VAL A 46 -36.48 13.88 5.11
N VAL A 47 -37.69 13.32 5.15
CA VAL A 47 -38.76 13.62 4.18
C VAL A 47 -39.64 14.76 4.69
N SER A 48 -39.88 15.73 3.80
CA SER A 48 -40.77 16.88 4.03
C SER A 48 -42.25 16.44 4.05
N ALA A 49 -43.16 17.27 4.59
CA ALA A 49 -44.59 16.92 4.70
C ALA A 49 -45.19 16.53 3.33
N TYR A 50 -44.91 17.34 2.31
CA TYR A 50 -44.91 16.96 0.91
C TYR A 50 -43.50 17.27 0.40
N HIS A 51 -42.91 16.40 -0.41
CA HIS A 51 -41.49 16.48 -0.75
C HIS A 51 -41.27 16.46 -2.27
N ALA A 52 -41.90 15.52 -2.97
CA ALA A 52 -41.86 15.43 -4.42
C ALA A 52 -43.20 14.97 -5.00
N ARG A 53 -43.35 15.11 -6.31
CA ARG A 53 -44.40 14.45 -7.10
C ARG A 53 -43.77 13.71 -8.28
N ILE A 54 -44.35 12.58 -8.64
CA ILE A 54 -43.98 11.80 -9.83
C ILE A 54 -45.18 11.81 -10.77
N GLU A 55 -44.97 12.24 -12.01
CA GLU A 55 -46.00 12.46 -13.02
C GLU A 55 -45.67 11.62 -14.28
N PRO A 56 -46.64 10.92 -14.90
CA PRO A 56 -46.39 10.15 -16.12
C PRO A 56 -46.07 11.07 -17.30
N ALA A 57 -45.06 10.70 -18.11
CA ALA A 57 -44.54 11.52 -19.20
C ALA A 57 -44.14 10.64 -20.39
N GLY A 58 -45.01 10.56 -21.41
CA GLY A 58 -44.80 9.69 -22.57
C GLY A 58 -44.73 8.22 -22.17
N SER A 59 -43.60 7.55 -22.41
CA SER A 59 -43.32 6.17 -21.99
C SER A 59 -42.55 6.06 -20.66
N GLY A 60 -42.30 7.19 -19.99
CA GLY A 60 -41.56 7.30 -18.73
C GLY A 60 -42.31 8.11 -17.68
N HIS A 61 -41.59 8.56 -16.66
CA HIS A 61 -42.13 9.40 -15.58
C HIS A 61 -41.19 10.58 -15.32
N ILE A 62 -41.72 11.70 -14.85
CA ILE A 62 -40.97 12.87 -14.41
C ILE A 62 -41.14 13.02 -12.90
N ILE A 63 -40.04 13.12 -12.16
CA ILE A 63 -40.04 13.50 -10.74
C ILE A 63 -39.75 15.00 -10.60
N THR A 64 -40.51 15.68 -9.74
CA THR A 64 -40.34 17.11 -9.45
C THR A 64 -40.32 17.35 -7.94
N ASP A 65 -39.29 18.04 -7.44
CA ASP A 65 -39.24 18.51 -6.05
C ASP A 65 -40.28 19.61 -5.82
N MET A 66 -40.98 19.58 -4.69
CA MET A 66 -42.09 20.50 -4.39
C MET A 66 -41.70 21.64 -3.42
N GLY A 67 -40.46 22.11 -3.49
CA GLY A 67 -39.93 23.14 -2.58
C GLY A 67 -39.49 22.53 -1.24
N SER A 68 -38.86 21.37 -1.30
CA SER A 68 -38.60 20.53 -0.14
C SER A 68 -37.39 21.00 0.69
N THR A 69 -37.27 20.48 1.91
CA THR A 69 -36.28 20.94 2.89
C THR A 69 -34.86 20.42 2.64
N ASN A 70 -34.74 19.21 2.08
CA ASN A 70 -33.46 18.55 1.80
C ASN A 70 -33.17 18.42 0.30
N GLY A 71 -34.17 18.68 -0.57
CA GLY A 71 -34.08 18.48 -2.00
C GLY A 71 -34.14 17.00 -2.42
N LEU A 72 -34.42 16.79 -3.70
CA LEU A 72 -34.12 15.55 -4.40
C LEU A 72 -32.65 15.54 -4.83
N LEU A 73 -31.97 14.41 -4.60
CA LEU A 73 -30.58 14.17 -4.97
C LEU A 73 -30.50 13.10 -6.09
N TYR A 74 -29.87 13.41 -7.21
CA TYR A 74 -29.57 12.47 -8.29
C TYR A 74 -28.07 12.50 -8.61
N HIS A 75 -27.44 11.33 -8.75
CA HIS A 75 -25.98 11.18 -8.81
C HIS A 75 -25.21 11.96 -7.70
N GLY A 76 -25.82 12.13 -6.53
CA GLY A 76 -25.25 12.87 -5.40
C GLY A 76 -25.28 14.40 -5.54
N GLN A 77 -25.94 14.93 -6.57
CA GLN A 77 -26.16 16.37 -6.82
C GLN A 77 -27.64 16.73 -6.61
N PRO A 78 -27.97 17.96 -6.17
CA PRO A 78 -29.36 18.43 -6.11
C PRO A 78 -29.99 18.50 -7.51
N LEU A 79 -31.22 18.00 -7.65
CA LEU A 79 -32.03 18.23 -8.84
C LEU A 79 -32.62 19.65 -8.82
N HIS A 80 -32.43 20.39 -9.92
CA HIS A 80 -32.91 21.76 -10.07
C HIS A 80 -34.04 21.83 -11.11
N GLY A 81 -35.23 21.40 -10.69
CA GLY A 81 -36.45 21.36 -11.52
C GLY A 81 -36.92 19.94 -11.81
N PRO A 82 -37.88 19.77 -12.74
CA PRO A 82 -38.40 18.47 -13.15
C PRO A 82 -37.32 17.62 -13.84
N TYR A 83 -37.22 16.34 -13.46
CA TYR A 83 -36.25 15.38 -13.98
C TYR A 83 -36.96 14.14 -14.55
N THR A 84 -36.57 13.69 -15.74
CA THR A 84 -37.15 12.50 -16.39
C THR A 84 -36.44 11.24 -15.92
N LEU A 85 -37.18 10.31 -15.31
CA LEU A 85 -36.68 9.04 -14.78
C LEU A 85 -36.44 8.02 -15.90
N TYR A 86 -35.22 7.49 -15.96
CA TYR A 86 -34.80 6.37 -16.80
C TYR A 86 -34.66 5.09 -15.96
N ASP A 87 -34.86 3.93 -16.58
CA ASP A 87 -34.74 2.62 -15.91
C ASP A 87 -33.37 2.47 -15.22
N GLY A 88 -33.37 2.20 -13.91
CA GLY A 88 -32.19 2.16 -13.05
C GLY A 88 -31.88 3.47 -12.30
N ASP A 89 -32.57 4.57 -12.56
CA ASP A 89 -32.32 5.85 -11.87
C ASP A 89 -32.60 5.76 -10.37
N VAL A 90 -31.59 6.09 -9.56
CA VAL A 90 -31.69 6.21 -8.10
C VAL A 90 -31.73 7.67 -7.70
N VAL A 91 -32.91 8.15 -7.33
CA VAL A 91 -33.10 9.48 -6.73
C VAL A 91 -33.18 9.32 -5.21
N ARG A 92 -32.54 10.19 -4.43
CA ARG A 92 -32.53 10.13 -2.96
C ARG A 92 -33.15 11.35 -2.32
N ILE A 93 -33.77 11.13 -1.17
CA ILE A 93 -34.25 12.14 -0.23
C ILE A 93 -33.42 12.02 1.03
N GLY A 94 -32.59 13.00 1.36
CA GLY A 94 -31.76 12.89 2.57
C GLY A 94 -30.88 14.09 2.85
N ASP A 95 -30.47 14.21 4.12
CA ASP A 95 -29.50 15.21 4.56
C ASP A 95 -28.08 14.65 4.40
N MET A 96 -27.27 15.34 3.59
CA MET A 96 -25.87 14.99 3.30
C MET A 96 -24.93 15.07 4.51
N ALA A 97 -25.30 15.76 5.60
CA ALA A 97 -24.49 15.90 6.81
C ALA A 97 -24.71 14.77 7.82
N SER A 98 -25.97 14.45 8.15
CA SER A 98 -26.30 13.26 8.95
C SER A 98 -26.17 11.96 8.15
N GLY A 99 -26.34 12.04 6.83
CA GLY A 99 -26.32 10.96 5.83
C GLY A 99 -27.41 9.90 6.03
N SER A 100 -28.54 10.31 6.59
CA SER A 100 -29.77 9.51 6.53
C SER A 100 -30.45 9.78 5.19
N PHE A 101 -30.62 8.74 4.37
CA PHE A 101 -31.28 8.83 3.07
C PHE A 101 -32.43 7.84 2.95
N VAL A 102 -33.49 8.25 2.26
CA VAL A 102 -34.42 7.35 1.57
C VAL A 102 -33.98 7.27 0.11
N SER A 103 -33.90 6.07 -0.46
CA SER A 103 -33.63 5.87 -1.89
C SER A 103 -34.91 5.52 -2.64
N LEU A 104 -35.07 6.08 -3.83
CA LEU A 104 -36.16 5.87 -4.77
C LEU A 104 -35.54 5.35 -6.08
N THR A 105 -35.57 4.04 -6.31
CA THR A 105 -35.00 3.44 -7.52
C THR A 105 -36.10 3.16 -8.53
N TYR A 106 -36.07 3.83 -9.68
CA TYR A 106 -37.06 3.66 -10.73
C TYR A 106 -36.75 2.43 -11.61
N ARG A 107 -37.77 1.62 -11.86
CA ARG A 107 -37.71 0.44 -12.74
C ARG A 107 -38.84 0.47 -13.75
N ASN A 108 -38.51 0.31 -15.03
CA ASN A 108 -39.45 0.25 -16.14
C ASN A 108 -38.98 -0.78 -17.18
N VAL A 109 -39.44 -2.02 -17.00
CA VAL A 109 -39.05 -3.18 -17.81
C VAL A 109 -39.41 -3.04 -19.30
N GLN A 110 -40.35 -2.16 -19.66
CA GLN A 110 -40.68 -1.89 -21.07
C GLN A 110 -39.67 -0.94 -21.73
N ALA A 111 -39.12 0.03 -20.99
CA ALA A 111 -38.13 0.98 -21.50
C ALA A 111 -36.84 0.29 -21.99
N ILE A 112 -36.48 -0.86 -21.41
CA ILE A 112 -35.32 -1.70 -21.77
C ILE A 112 -35.29 -2.04 -23.28
N ARG A 113 -36.45 -2.09 -23.96
CA ARG A 113 -36.54 -2.40 -25.40
C ARG A 113 -36.57 -1.18 -26.33
N ALA A 114 -36.51 0.05 -25.78
CA ALA A 114 -36.66 1.29 -26.53
C ALA A 114 -35.56 2.34 -26.29
N GLN A 115 -34.53 2.06 -25.47
CA GLN A 115 -33.46 3.01 -25.19
C GLN A 115 -32.61 3.36 -26.43
N HIS A 116 -32.26 4.65 -26.54
CA HIS A 116 -31.66 5.26 -27.73
C HIS A 116 -30.25 4.75 -28.02
N ARG A 117 -30.12 3.79 -28.95
CA ARG A 117 -28.85 3.52 -29.62
C ARG A 117 -28.39 4.78 -30.37
N GLN A 118 -27.25 5.33 -30.00
CA GLN A 118 -26.61 6.37 -30.81
C GLN A 118 -25.95 5.70 -32.02
N HIS A 119 -26.39 6.09 -33.21
CA HIS A 119 -25.90 5.58 -34.48
C HIS A 119 -25.00 6.60 -35.15
N TYR A 120 -23.74 6.22 -35.38
CA TYR A 120 -22.78 7.02 -36.12
C TYR A 120 -22.61 6.38 -37.52
N PRO A 121 -23.13 6.99 -38.59
CA PRO A 121 -22.91 6.48 -39.94
C PRO A 121 -21.46 6.68 -40.37
N LEU A 122 -20.96 5.82 -41.27
CA LEU A 122 -19.56 5.83 -41.73
C LEU A 122 -19.45 6.40 -43.16
N ASP A 123 -20.25 7.43 -43.46
CA ASP A 123 -20.44 7.98 -44.81
C ASP A 123 -19.22 8.76 -45.36
N ALA A 124 -18.21 9.02 -44.52
CA ALA A 124 -17.00 9.75 -44.89
C ALA A 124 -15.79 8.80 -45.02
N PRO A 125 -14.88 9.03 -45.98
CA PRO A 125 -13.75 8.12 -46.26
C PRO A 125 -12.73 8.03 -45.10
N THR A 126 -12.80 8.93 -44.12
CA THR A 126 -12.13 8.78 -42.83
C THR A 126 -13.01 9.32 -41.71
N ILE A 127 -13.28 8.48 -40.72
CA ILE A 127 -14.06 8.77 -39.52
C ILE A 127 -13.11 8.79 -38.32
N THR A 128 -13.03 9.90 -37.57
CA THR A 128 -12.16 10.02 -36.39
C THR A 128 -12.95 9.78 -35.10
N ILE A 129 -12.36 9.01 -34.17
CA ILE A 129 -12.94 8.65 -32.87
C ILE A 129 -12.01 9.17 -31.77
N GLY A 130 -12.54 9.93 -30.81
CA GLY A 130 -11.76 10.45 -29.70
C GLY A 130 -12.47 11.55 -28.91
N ARG A 131 -11.73 12.20 -28.01
CA ARG A 131 -12.24 13.29 -27.15
C ARG A 131 -12.17 14.68 -27.80
N GLY A 132 -11.53 14.79 -28.96
CA GLY A 132 -11.39 16.06 -29.68
C GLY A 132 -12.74 16.61 -30.13
N ALA A 133 -12.91 17.94 -30.06
CA ALA A 133 -14.07 18.62 -30.64
C ALA A 133 -14.10 18.55 -32.19
N ASP A 134 -12.97 18.13 -32.78
CA ASP A 134 -12.69 17.89 -34.18
C ASP A 134 -12.78 16.40 -34.57
N CYS A 135 -13.17 15.50 -33.66
CA CYS A 135 -13.46 14.10 -33.98
C CYS A 135 -14.88 13.93 -34.53
N THR A 136 -15.04 13.13 -35.60
CA THR A 136 -16.35 12.80 -36.19
C THR A 136 -17.26 12.09 -35.18
N ILE A 137 -16.69 11.19 -34.38
CA ILE A 137 -17.33 10.49 -33.27
C ILE A 137 -16.64 10.96 -31.99
N ARG A 138 -17.21 12.03 -31.40
CA ARG A 138 -16.72 12.60 -30.15
C ARG A 138 -17.23 11.80 -28.96
N LEU A 139 -16.31 11.33 -28.12
CA LEU A 139 -16.56 10.55 -26.92
C LEU A 139 -15.88 11.20 -25.70
N ASP A 140 -16.68 11.86 -24.87
CA ASP A 140 -16.19 12.66 -23.74
C ASP A 140 -15.81 11.80 -22.51
N SER A 141 -14.58 11.29 -22.49
CA SER A 141 -13.97 10.72 -21.27
C SER A 141 -12.46 10.95 -21.26
N LEU A 142 -11.87 11.35 -20.11
CA LEU A 142 -10.43 11.55 -19.97
C LEU A 142 -9.59 10.27 -20.15
N GLN A 143 -10.23 9.09 -20.26
CA GLN A 143 -9.56 7.86 -20.67
C GLN A 143 -9.26 7.81 -22.19
N LEU A 144 -9.77 8.74 -22.99
CA LEU A 144 -9.50 8.84 -24.43
C LEU A 144 -8.52 9.98 -24.75
N SER A 145 -7.61 9.71 -25.67
CA SER A 145 -6.85 10.75 -26.38
C SER A 145 -7.79 11.62 -27.23
N ARG A 146 -7.39 12.87 -27.52
CA ARG A 146 -8.12 13.77 -28.44
C ARG A 146 -8.45 13.08 -29.75
N HIS A 147 -7.46 12.41 -30.34
CA HIS A 147 -7.62 11.47 -31.45
C HIS A 147 -7.17 10.10 -30.95
N HIS A 148 -8.10 9.16 -30.77
CA HIS A 148 -7.83 7.84 -30.18
C HIS A 148 -7.78 6.75 -31.26
N ALA A 149 -8.70 6.80 -32.22
CA ALA A 149 -8.71 5.93 -33.38
C ALA A 149 -9.22 6.67 -34.62
N ARG A 150 -8.98 6.07 -35.79
CA ARG A 150 -9.66 6.44 -37.03
C ARG A 150 -10.11 5.20 -37.78
N ILE A 151 -11.21 5.29 -38.50
CA ILE A 151 -11.67 4.28 -39.44
C ILE A 151 -11.46 4.85 -40.84
N GLU A 152 -10.75 4.11 -41.68
CA GLU A 152 -10.55 4.40 -43.11
C GLU A 152 -11.45 3.47 -43.93
N GLN A 153 -12.13 4.01 -44.95
CA GLN A 153 -12.86 3.19 -45.92
C GLN A 153 -11.94 2.83 -47.10
N LEU A 154 -11.92 1.54 -47.47
CA LEU A 154 -11.16 1.04 -48.62
C LEU A 154 -11.98 1.10 -49.92
N TYR A 155 -11.29 1.00 -51.06
CA TYR A 155 -11.88 0.99 -52.40
C TYR A 155 -12.86 -0.18 -52.67
N ASP A 156 -12.85 -1.21 -51.82
CA ASP A 156 -13.79 -2.35 -51.84
C ASP A 156 -15.01 -2.15 -50.90
N GLY A 157 -15.14 -0.98 -50.28
CA GLY A 157 -16.17 -0.66 -49.29
C GLY A 157 -15.91 -1.17 -47.88
N GLN A 158 -14.81 -1.91 -47.63
CA GLN A 158 -14.49 -2.38 -46.28
C GLN A 158 -13.93 -1.26 -45.41
N HIS A 159 -14.31 -1.27 -44.13
CA HIS A 159 -13.76 -0.36 -43.13
C HIS A 159 -12.56 -0.97 -42.39
N VAL A 160 -11.53 -0.16 -42.19
CA VAL A 160 -10.32 -0.55 -41.46
C VAL A 160 -10.08 0.42 -40.30
N LEU A 161 -10.11 -0.11 -39.09
CA LEU A 161 -9.82 0.60 -37.86
C LEU A 161 -8.31 0.72 -37.65
N HIS A 162 -7.86 1.91 -37.27
CA HIS A 162 -6.49 2.24 -36.91
C HIS A 162 -6.46 2.90 -35.51
N ASP A 163 -5.60 2.41 -34.61
CA ASP A 163 -5.26 3.10 -33.36
C ASP A 163 -4.26 4.22 -33.68
N THR A 164 -4.56 5.47 -33.29
CA THR A 164 -3.72 6.64 -33.63
C THR A 164 -2.56 6.87 -32.66
N GLY A 165 -2.10 5.81 -31.96
CA GLY A 165 -1.08 5.89 -30.92
C GLY A 165 -1.68 6.24 -29.55
N SER A 166 -2.91 5.81 -29.28
CA SER A 166 -3.72 6.27 -28.17
C SER A 166 -3.16 5.89 -26.78
N ALA A 167 -3.54 6.65 -25.75
CA ALA A 167 -3.08 6.43 -24.39
C ALA A 167 -3.48 5.05 -23.82
N ASN A 168 -4.77 4.69 -23.90
CA ASN A 168 -5.31 3.45 -23.33
C ASN A 168 -5.51 2.32 -24.36
N SER A 169 -5.17 2.56 -25.63
CA SER A 169 -5.32 1.63 -26.78
C SER A 169 -6.76 1.38 -27.24
N THR A 170 -6.89 1.05 -28.52
CA THR A 170 -8.12 0.51 -29.10
C THR A 170 -8.14 -1.02 -29.05
N PHE A 171 -9.32 -1.57 -28.80
CA PHE A 171 -9.60 -3.01 -28.82
C PHE A 171 -10.75 -3.30 -29.79
N VAL A 172 -10.74 -4.46 -30.43
CA VAL A 172 -11.84 -5.01 -31.24
C VAL A 172 -12.07 -6.43 -30.79
N ASN A 173 -13.30 -6.76 -30.39
CA ASN A 173 -13.67 -8.04 -29.78
C ASN A 173 -12.65 -8.43 -28.70
N GLY A 174 -12.50 -7.62 -27.64
CA GLY A 174 -11.58 -7.83 -26.50
C GLY A 174 -10.07 -7.83 -26.83
N LEU A 175 -9.69 -8.08 -28.08
CA LEU A 175 -8.33 -8.12 -28.57
C LEU A 175 -7.84 -6.71 -28.89
N ARG A 176 -6.61 -6.45 -28.46
CA ARG A 176 -5.99 -5.16 -28.71
C ARG A 176 -5.48 -5.07 -30.13
N VAL A 177 -5.86 -4.03 -30.85
CA VAL A 177 -5.48 -3.81 -32.25
C VAL A 177 -4.63 -2.57 -32.42
N SER A 178 -3.93 -2.49 -33.57
CA SER A 178 -3.28 -1.26 -34.04
C SER A 178 -3.73 -0.90 -35.46
N LYS A 179 -3.97 -1.93 -36.28
CA LYS A 179 -4.75 -1.88 -37.52
C LYS A 179 -5.60 -3.15 -37.59
N GLN A 180 -6.89 -3.06 -37.95
CA GLN A 180 -7.83 -4.20 -38.03
C GLN A 180 -8.92 -3.95 -39.08
N ARG A 181 -9.18 -4.94 -39.94
CA ARG A 181 -10.36 -4.95 -40.83
C ARG A 181 -11.61 -5.25 -40.00
N LEU A 182 -12.66 -4.45 -40.15
CA LEU A 182 -13.91 -4.59 -39.40
C LEU A 182 -14.93 -5.46 -40.17
N HIS A 183 -15.55 -6.39 -39.45
CA HIS A 183 -16.60 -7.29 -39.95
C HIS A 183 -17.89 -7.00 -39.17
N ALA A 184 -19.06 -7.08 -39.82
CA ALA A 184 -20.33 -6.78 -39.16
C ALA A 184 -20.54 -7.70 -37.94
N GLY A 185 -20.80 -7.10 -36.78
CA GLY A 185 -20.79 -7.74 -35.46
C GLY A 185 -19.56 -7.40 -34.59
N ASP A 186 -18.49 -6.82 -35.15
CA ASP A 186 -17.29 -6.44 -34.39
C ASP A 186 -17.60 -5.37 -33.34
N VAL A 187 -17.26 -5.65 -32.08
CA VAL A 187 -17.38 -4.73 -30.95
C VAL A 187 -16.05 -4.00 -30.74
N ILE A 188 -16.00 -2.74 -31.16
CA ILE A 188 -14.87 -1.84 -30.92
C ILE A 188 -14.98 -1.29 -29.49
N GLN A 189 -13.95 -1.45 -28.67
CA GLN A 189 -13.86 -0.82 -27.35
C GLN A 189 -12.79 0.27 -27.33
N VAL A 190 -13.18 1.45 -26.85
CA VAL A 190 -12.39 2.69 -26.82
C VAL A 190 -12.50 3.31 -25.43
N GLY A 191 -11.54 3.00 -24.56
CA GLY A 191 -11.65 3.33 -23.13
C GLY A 191 -12.84 2.62 -22.48
N PRO A 192 -13.78 3.36 -21.84
CA PRO A 192 -14.99 2.78 -21.24
C PRO A 192 -16.12 2.54 -22.26
N PHE A 193 -16.05 3.14 -23.46
CA PHE A 193 -17.10 3.05 -24.48
C PHE A 193 -16.96 1.78 -25.32
N ARG A 194 -18.09 1.19 -25.70
CA ARG A 194 -18.18 0.15 -26.75
C ARG A 194 -19.02 0.66 -27.91
N LEU A 195 -18.63 0.29 -29.13
CA LEU A 195 -19.26 0.66 -30.39
C LEU A 195 -19.37 -0.61 -31.23
N THR A 196 -20.58 -1.08 -31.53
CA THR A 196 -20.80 -2.26 -32.38
C THR A 196 -20.84 -1.83 -33.84
N TYR A 197 -20.01 -2.44 -34.69
CA TYR A 197 -19.94 -2.16 -36.12
C TYR A 197 -20.91 -3.04 -36.90
N ASN A 198 -21.77 -2.42 -37.72
CA ASN A 198 -22.83 -3.12 -38.47
C ASN A 198 -22.55 -3.14 -40.00
N GLY A 199 -21.35 -2.76 -40.43
CA GLY A 199 -20.99 -2.60 -41.85
C GLY A 199 -20.98 -1.14 -42.29
N ASP A 200 -22.13 -0.49 -42.24
CA ASP A 200 -22.35 0.90 -42.67
C ASP A 200 -22.27 1.93 -41.53
N ARG A 201 -22.49 1.48 -40.29
CA ARG A 201 -22.62 2.35 -39.11
C ARG A 201 -22.02 1.70 -37.86
N LEU A 202 -21.55 2.55 -36.95
CA LEU A 202 -21.34 2.17 -35.55
C LEU A 202 -22.62 2.42 -34.75
N SER A 203 -22.91 1.55 -33.79
CA SER A 203 -23.99 1.71 -32.82
C SER A 203 -23.45 1.60 -31.40
N GLN A 204 -23.59 2.67 -30.64
CA GLN A 204 -23.38 2.71 -29.19
C GLN A 204 -24.70 2.41 -28.47
N SER A 205 -24.66 1.61 -27.41
CA SER A 205 -25.81 1.39 -26.53
C SER A 205 -25.86 2.49 -25.48
N THR A 206 -27.05 2.96 -25.11
CA THR A 206 -27.19 3.82 -23.93
C THR A 206 -26.67 3.05 -22.71
N GLY A 207 -25.77 3.65 -21.92
CA GLY A 207 -25.07 2.97 -20.82
C GLY A 207 -23.71 2.35 -21.17
N ASP A 208 -23.27 2.32 -22.44
CA ASP A 208 -21.88 1.98 -22.79
C ASP A 208 -20.93 3.06 -22.22
N GLY A 209 -20.33 2.76 -21.07
CA GLY A 209 -19.57 3.67 -20.23
C GLY A 209 -19.75 3.39 -18.73
N LEU A 210 -20.92 2.86 -18.36
CA LEU A 210 -21.20 2.26 -17.05
C LEU A 210 -20.60 0.84 -16.99
N LEU A 211 -20.16 0.41 -15.81
CA LEU A 211 -19.46 -0.87 -15.62
C LEU A 211 -20.29 -1.86 -14.79
N VAL A 212 -20.49 -3.07 -15.31
CA VAL A 212 -20.97 -4.24 -14.58
C VAL A 212 -19.79 -5.20 -14.39
N LEU A 213 -19.49 -5.56 -13.13
CA LEU A 213 -18.40 -6.44 -12.77
C LEU A 213 -18.93 -7.67 -12.02
N ALA A 214 -18.69 -8.86 -12.57
CA ALA A 214 -19.07 -10.12 -11.91
C ALA A 214 -17.89 -11.05 -11.69
N ALA A 215 -17.97 -11.84 -10.62
CA ALA A 215 -17.24 -13.08 -10.46
C ALA A 215 -18.18 -14.24 -10.76
N ASP A 216 -17.75 -15.16 -11.62
CA ASP A 216 -18.44 -16.40 -11.94
C ASP A 216 -17.56 -17.58 -11.49
N GLU A 217 -17.93 -18.18 -10.35
CA GLU A 217 -17.26 -19.28 -9.65
C GLU A 217 -15.76 -19.10 -9.40
N VAL A 218 -15.35 -17.87 -9.09
CA VAL A 218 -13.95 -17.45 -8.94
C VAL A 218 -13.30 -18.12 -7.71
N GLY A 219 -12.30 -18.97 -7.95
CA GLY A 219 -11.45 -19.60 -6.93
C GLY A 219 -9.97 -19.25 -7.10
N TYR A 220 -9.18 -19.33 -6.03
CA TYR A 220 -7.75 -19.06 -6.07
C TYR A 220 -6.91 -19.86 -5.06
N GLN A 221 -5.87 -20.52 -5.57
CA GLN A 221 -4.91 -21.33 -4.81
C GLN A 221 -3.50 -20.72 -4.86
N ALA A 222 -2.74 -20.86 -3.78
CA ALA A 222 -1.41 -20.30 -3.60
C ALA A 222 -0.38 -21.38 -3.22
N GLY A 223 0.08 -22.12 -4.23
CA GLY A 223 0.81 -23.36 -3.98
C GLY A 223 -0.20 -24.45 -3.68
N GLU A 224 -0.08 -25.11 -2.54
CA GLU A 224 -1.01 -26.16 -2.09
C GLU A 224 -2.14 -25.59 -1.21
N HIS A 225 -2.04 -24.33 -0.77
CA HIS A 225 -3.06 -23.69 0.06
C HIS A 225 -4.16 -23.03 -0.80
N THR A 226 -5.41 -23.41 -0.59
CA THR A 226 -6.57 -22.68 -1.13
C THR A 226 -6.78 -21.40 -0.31
N ILE A 227 -6.82 -20.24 -0.96
CA ILE A 227 -7.10 -18.94 -0.31
C ILE A 227 -8.55 -18.50 -0.55
N LEU A 228 -9.09 -18.80 -1.73
CA LEU A 228 -10.49 -18.61 -2.07
C LEU A 228 -11.04 -19.88 -2.72
N HIS A 229 -12.15 -20.37 -2.19
CA HIS A 229 -13.01 -21.35 -2.84
C HIS A 229 -13.88 -20.66 -3.91
N PRO A 230 -14.37 -21.39 -4.93
CA PRO A 230 -15.25 -20.85 -5.96
C PRO A 230 -16.42 -20.05 -5.37
N LEU A 231 -16.52 -18.79 -5.78
CA LEU A 231 -17.59 -17.87 -5.35
C LEU A 231 -18.09 -17.04 -6.52
N SER A 232 -19.37 -16.68 -6.47
CA SER A 232 -20.04 -15.86 -7.49
C SER A 232 -20.68 -14.63 -6.84
N LEU A 233 -20.47 -13.46 -7.44
CA LEU A 233 -21.06 -12.17 -7.04
C LEU A 233 -21.12 -11.23 -8.24
N ILE A 234 -21.92 -10.18 -8.17
CA ILE A 234 -22.02 -9.16 -9.23
C ILE A 234 -22.31 -7.79 -8.64
N ALA A 235 -21.48 -6.81 -9.00
CA ALA A 235 -21.62 -5.41 -8.65
C ALA A 235 -21.95 -4.59 -9.92
N GLU A 236 -23.02 -3.81 -9.83
CA GLU A 236 -23.59 -3.00 -10.91
C GLU A 236 -23.28 -1.50 -10.74
N PRO A 237 -23.42 -0.69 -11.81
CA PRO A 237 -23.10 0.73 -11.78
C PRO A 237 -23.94 1.45 -10.72
N GLY A 238 -23.29 2.24 -9.87
CA GLY A 238 -23.96 2.91 -8.77
C GLY A 238 -23.97 2.14 -7.44
N GLU A 239 -23.50 0.90 -7.37
CA GLU A 239 -23.45 0.14 -6.12
C GLU A 239 -22.17 0.41 -5.30
N LEU A 240 -22.35 0.59 -4.00
CA LEU A 240 -21.31 0.56 -2.97
C LEU A 240 -21.34 -0.82 -2.30
N VAL A 241 -20.32 -1.63 -2.58
CA VAL A 241 -20.25 -3.03 -2.17
C VAL A 241 -19.10 -3.24 -1.18
N ALA A 242 -19.40 -3.65 0.05
CA ALA A 242 -18.37 -3.93 1.06
C ALA A 242 -18.07 -5.43 1.21
N VAL A 243 -16.82 -5.81 0.97
CA VAL A 243 -16.26 -7.13 1.25
C VAL A 243 -15.82 -7.15 2.73
N VAL A 244 -16.53 -7.93 3.54
CA VAL A 244 -16.35 -8.01 5.00
C VAL A 244 -15.90 -9.41 5.39
N GLY A 245 -15.29 -9.57 6.57
CA GLY A 245 -14.72 -10.86 6.97
C GLY A 245 -13.51 -10.75 7.88
N GLY A 246 -13.15 -11.87 8.50
CA GLY A 246 -11.98 -11.99 9.39
C GLY A 246 -10.63 -11.73 8.71
N SER A 247 -9.57 -11.69 9.52
CA SER A 247 -8.19 -11.61 9.03
C SER A 247 -7.84 -12.89 8.29
N GLY A 248 -7.16 -12.78 7.14
CA GLY A 248 -6.82 -13.94 6.31
C GLY A 248 -7.97 -14.52 5.46
N ALA A 249 -9.23 -14.09 5.62
CA ALA A 249 -10.41 -14.63 4.93
C ALA A 249 -10.47 -14.43 3.39
N GLY A 250 -9.37 -14.03 2.74
CA GLY A 250 -9.26 -13.88 1.29
C GLY A 250 -9.66 -12.51 0.73
N LYS A 251 -10.14 -11.56 1.55
CA LYS A 251 -10.66 -10.24 1.14
C LYS A 251 -9.83 -9.52 0.06
N SER A 252 -8.59 -9.14 0.35
CA SER A 252 -7.71 -8.43 -0.60
C SER A 252 -7.25 -9.33 -1.75
N THR A 253 -7.36 -10.66 -1.63
CA THR A 253 -7.13 -11.58 -2.76
C THR A 253 -8.28 -11.51 -3.75
N LEU A 254 -9.53 -11.44 -3.26
CA LEU A 254 -10.72 -11.27 -4.10
C LEU A 254 -10.68 -9.93 -4.86
N LEU A 255 -10.37 -8.83 -4.17
CA LEU A 255 -10.19 -7.53 -4.82
C LEU A 255 -9.17 -7.58 -5.97
N ARG A 256 -8.06 -8.29 -5.77
CA ARG A 256 -6.97 -8.41 -6.75
C ARG A 256 -7.27 -9.38 -7.90
N LEU A 257 -8.20 -10.31 -7.73
CA LEU A 257 -8.77 -11.10 -8.82
C LEU A 257 -9.72 -10.23 -9.66
N LEU A 258 -10.62 -9.50 -8.99
CA LEU A 258 -11.60 -8.61 -9.62
C LEU A 258 -10.95 -7.48 -10.44
N THR A 259 -9.80 -6.93 -10.02
CA THR A 259 -9.02 -5.96 -10.80
C THR A 259 -8.05 -6.59 -11.82
N GLY A 260 -7.91 -7.92 -11.85
CA GLY A 260 -7.00 -8.62 -12.76
C GLY A 260 -5.51 -8.58 -12.38
N GLU A 261 -5.14 -8.13 -11.18
CA GLU A 261 -3.77 -8.31 -10.67
C GLU A 261 -3.41 -9.79 -10.47
N LEU A 262 -4.40 -10.59 -10.12
CA LEU A 262 -4.32 -12.05 -10.02
C LEU A 262 -5.17 -12.70 -11.10
N VAL A 263 -4.74 -13.89 -11.54
CA VAL A 263 -5.50 -14.73 -12.47
C VAL A 263 -6.19 -15.83 -11.66
N PRO A 264 -7.51 -16.06 -11.84
CA PRO A 264 -8.23 -17.11 -11.13
C PRO A 264 -7.64 -18.52 -11.34
N THR A 265 -7.67 -19.31 -10.27
CA THR A 265 -7.43 -20.76 -10.34
C THR A 265 -8.67 -21.49 -10.84
N ASP A 266 -9.86 -21.00 -10.49
CA ASP A 266 -11.15 -21.56 -10.88
C ASP A 266 -12.09 -20.42 -11.27
N GLY A 267 -13.06 -20.67 -12.15
CA GLY A 267 -14.00 -19.63 -12.61
C GLY A 267 -13.37 -18.52 -13.45
N ARG A 268 -14.07 -17.39 -13.55
CA ARG A 268 -13.73 -16.24 -14.39
C ARG A 268 -14.31 -14.92 -13.84
N VAL A 269 -13.62 -13.81 -14.13
CA VAL A 269 -14.17 -12.46 -13.94
C VAL A 269 -14.84 -12.02 -15.23
N LEU A 270 -16.03 -11.43 -15.12
CA LEU A 270 -16.79 -10.86 -16.24
C LEU A 270 -16.79 -9.33 -16.13
N CYS A 271 -16.53 -8.65 -17.25
CA CYS A 271 -16.50 -7.19 -17.40
C CYS A 271 -17.46 -6.78 -18.52
N ASN A 272 -18.60 -6.20 -18.15
CA ASN A 272 -19.76 -5.96 -19.02
C ASN A 272 -20.09 -7.21 -19.87
N GLY A 273 -20.33 -8.35 -19.21
CA GLY A 273 -20.72 -9.64 -19.82
C GLY A 273 -19.60 -10.45 -20.51
N ILE A 274 -18.43 -9.86 -20.78
CA ILE A 274 -17.29 -10.54 -21.43
C ILE A 274 -16.37 -11.13 -20.36
N ALA A 275 -15.90 -12.36 -20.55
CA ALA A 275 -15.01 -13.08 -19.61
C ALA A 275 -13.55 -12.56 -19.57
N GLN A 276 -13.39 -11.28 -19.21
CA GLN A 276 -12.12 -10.56 -19.18
C GLN A 276 -12.06 -9.68 -17.92
N ALA A 277 -10.85 -9.48 -17.37
CA ALA A 277 -10.64 -8.50 -16.30
C ALA A 277 -10.82 -7.05 -16.82
N PRO A 278 -11.07 -6.05 -15.96
CA PRO A 278 -11.15 -4.65 -16.36
C PRO A 278 -9.96 -4.18 -17.20
N ALA A 279 -10.22 -3.34 -18.20
CA ALA A 279 -9.15 -2.78 -19.03
C ALA A 279 -8.27 -1.80 -18.22
N PRO A 280 -6.98 -1.61 -18.60
CA PRO A 280 -6.12 -0.62 -17.96
C PRO A 280 -6.76 0.77 -17.98
N GLY A 281 -6.80 1.43 -16.82
CA GLY A 281 -7.45 2.74 -16.65
C GLY A 281 -8.93 2.68 -16.24
N THR A 282 -9.67 1.62 -16.60
CA THR A 282 -11.09 1.46 -16.22
C THR A 282 -11.28 1.23 -14.71
N ALA A 283 -10.29 0.62 -14.06
CA ALA A 283 -10.26 0.40 -12.62
C ALA A 283 -9.20 1.26 -11.92
N GLY A 284 -9.57 1.84 -10.77
CA GLY A 284 -8.66 2.43 -9.80
C GLY A 284 -8.55 1.59 -8.54
N TYR A 285 -7.38 1.55 -7.91
CA TYR A 285 -7.10 0.76 -6.70
C TYR A 285 -6.42 1.59 -5.62
N VAL A 286 -7.10 1.77 -4.48
CA VAL A 286 -6.58 2.42 -3.27
C VAL A 286 -6.14 1.30 -2.29
N PRO A 287 -4.83 1.02 -2.12
CA PRO A 287 -4.35 0.07 -1.13
C PRO A 287 -4.41 0.64 0.31
N GLN A 288 -4.27 -0.25 1.28
CA GLN A 288 -4.16 0.07 2.72
C GLN A 288 -2.97 1.00 3.08
N HIS A 289 -1.94 1.08 2.22
CA HIS A 289 -0.76 1.93 2.42
C HIS A 289 -0.82 3.19 1.54
N PRO A 290 -0.28 4.35 1.97
CA PRO A 290 -0.39 5.61 1.24
C PRO A 290 0.13 5.54 -0.22
N LEU A 291 -0.58 6.20 -1.12
CA LEU A 291 -0.29 6.18 -2.56
C LEU A 291 0.73 7.25 -3.01
N LEU A 292 0.98 8.25 -2.17
CA LEU A 292 1.68 9.47 -2.53
C LEU A 292 2.80 9.83 -1.54
N HIS A 293 3.81 10.56 -2.03
CA HIS A 293 4.89 11.08 -1.21
C HIS A 293 4.37 12.12 -0.21
N THR A 294 4.49 11.82 1.09
CA THR A 294 3.96 12.66 2.19
C THR A 294 4.63 14.02 2.33
N THR A 295 5.81 14.24 1.74
CA THR A 295 6.51 15.53 1.78
C THR A 295 5.99 16.57 0.77
N LEU A 296 5.17 16.15 -0.21
CA LEU A 296 4.63 17.05 -1.24
C LEU A 296 3.33 17.73 -0.80
N PRO A 297 3.01 18.93 -1.33
CA PRO A 297 1.66 19.49 -1.32
C PRO A 297 0.66 18.59 -2.08
N VAL A 298 -0.60 18.60 -1.66
CA VAL A 298 -1.69 17.83 -2.29
C VAL A 298 -1.79 18.08 -3.80
N ALA A 299 -1.86 19.34 -4.23
CA ALA A 299 -1.99 19.68 -5.66
C ALA A 299 -0.75 19.29 -6.47
N GLU A 300 0.46 19.33 -5.87
CA GLU A 300 1.68 18.91 -6.54
C GLU A 300 1.67 17.39 -6.77
N ALA A 301 1.37 16.61 -5.73
CA ALA A 301 1.25 15.15 -5.78
C ALA A 301 0.17 14.66 -6.78
N LEU A 302 -0.98 15.34 -6.80
CA LEU A 302 -2.02 15.07 -7.80
C LEU A 302 -1.61 15.52 -9.21
N THR A 303 -0.81 16.59 -9.37
CA THR A 303 -0.23 16.99 -10.67
C THR A 303 0.75 15.96 -11.21
N TYR A 304 1.64 15.39 -10.38
CA TYR A 304 2.50 14.27 -10.79
C TYR A 304 1.66 13.06 -11.21
N THR A 305 0.65 12.71 -10.42
CA THR A 305 -0.22 11.53 -10.69
C THR A 305 -1.02 11.72 -11.98
N ALA A 306 -1.61 12.89 -12.20
CA ALA A 306 -2.32 13.24 -13.42
C ALA A 306 -1.39 13.18 -14.64
N ARG A 307 -0.18 13.77 -14.53
CA ARG A 307 0.85 13.72 -15.59
C ARG A 307 1.38 12.31 -15.87
N LEU A 308 1.14 11.31 -15.03
CA LEU A 308 1.52 9.91 -15.28
C LEU A 308 0.35 9.02 -15.76
N ARG A 309 -0.91 9.43 -15.54
CA ARG A 309 -2.12 8.63 -15.84
C ARG A 309 -2.99 9.17 -16.97
N LEU A 310 -3.00 10.48 -17.20
CA LEU A 310 -3.81 11.10 -18.24
C LEU A 310 -3.06 11.09 -19.59
N PRO A 311 -3.78 11.17 -20.72
CA PRO A 311 -3.16 11.28 -22.05
C PRO A 311 -2.21 12.49 -22.14
N ASN A 312 -1.10 12.33 -22.87
CA ASN A 312 -0.04 13.35 -22.99
C ASN A 312 -0.54 14.69 -23.59
N ASP A 313 -1.60 14.59 -24.38
CA ASP A 313 -2.33 15.67 -25.04
C ASP A 313 -3.36 16.38 -24.13
N THR A 314 -3.33 16.09 -22.82
CA THR A 314 -4.07 16.84 -21.78
C THR A 314 -3.26 18.08 -21.37
N PRO A 315 -3.70 19.31 -21.71
CA PRO A 315 -2.96 20.53 -21.38
C PRO A 315 -2.94 20.82 -19.86
N PRO A 316 -1.95 21.57 -19.35
CA PRO A 316 -1.83 21.85 -17.92
C PRO A 316 -3.06 22.49 -17.26
N GLY A 317 -3.81 23.33 -17.99
CA GLY A 317 -5.05 23.93 -17.50
C GLY A 317 -6.17 22.90 -17.28
N GLU A 318 -6.30 21.92 -18.16
CA GLU A 318 -7.26 20.81 -18.01
C GLU A 318 -6.86 19.88 -16.86
N ILE A 319 -5.56 19.63 -16.68
CA ILE A 319 -5.04 18.93 -15.50
C ILE A 319 -5.40 19.67 -14.20
N ALA A 320 -5.21 20.99 -14.15
CA ALA A 320 -5.56 21.80 -12.99
C ALA A 320 -7.08 21.80 -12.70
N GLN A 321 -7.91 21.90 -13.74
CA GLN A 321 -9.37 21.78 -13.63
C GLN A 321 -9.79 20.40 -13.11
N ARG A 322 -9.20 19.29 -13.61
CA ARG A 322 -9.51 17.94 -13.11
C ARG A 322 -9.08 17.75 -11.66
N ILE A 323 -7.93 18.30 -11.25
CA ILE A 323 -7.48 18.28 -9.84
C ILE A 323 -8.45 19.06 -8.95
N ALA A 324 -8.87 20.26 -9.34
CA ALA A 324 -9.84 21.05 -8.58
C ALA A 324 -11.19 20.34 -8.44
N ALA A 325 -11.72 19.77 -9.53
CA ALA A 325 -12.97 19.00 -9.52
C ALA A 325 -12.90 17.77 -8.59
N VAL A 326 -11.80 17.00 -8.64
CA VAL A 326 -11.61 15.83 -7.76
C VAL A 326 -11.41 16.24 -6.30
N LEU A 327 -10.73 17.36 -6.03
CA LEU A 327 -10.60 17.86 -4.65
C LEU A 327 -11.95 18.33 -4.08
N ALA A 328 -12.83 18.91 -4.90
CA ALA A 328 -14.21 19.18 -4.50
C ALA A 328 -14.99 17.86 -4.25
N GLU A 329 -14.87 16.88 -5.15
CA GLU A 329 -15.50 15.55 -5.07
C GLU A 329 -15.18 14.83 -3.74
N VAL A 330 -13.93 14.89 -3.28
CA VAL A 330 -13.49 14.32 -1.97
C VAL A 330 -13.60 15.29 -0.78
N GLY A 331 -14.03 16.54 -0.98
CA GLY A 331 -14.14 17.55 0.07
C GLY A 331 -12.79 17.94 0.69
N LEU A 332 -11.82 18.31 -0.16
CA LEU A 332 -10.45 18.74 0.19
C LEU A 332 -9.96 20.00 -0.57
N SER A 333 -10.87 20.83 -1.09
CA SER A 333 -10.55 22.02 -1.90
C SER A 333 -9.54 22.97 -1.22
N ASP A 334 -9.73 23.23 0.08
CA ASP A 334 -8.91 24.17 0.84
C ASP A 334 -7.50 23.62 1.12
N GLN A 335 -7.38 22.29 1.21
CA GLN A 335 -6.13 21.60 1.56
C GLN A 335 -5.18 21.43 0.37
N HIS A 336 -5.47 21.99 -0.81
CA HIS A 336 -4.69 21.76 -2.04
C HIS A 336 -3.20 22.20 -1.93
N GLN A 337 -2.88 23.19 -1.08
CA GLN A 337 -1.49 23.61 -0.78
C GLN A 337 -0.88 22.93 0.46
N GLN A 338 -1.67 22.21 1.26
CA GLN A 338 -1.19 21.57 2.48
C GLN A 338 -0.29 20.37 2.16
N ILE A 339 0.76 20.18 2.95
CA ILE A 339 1.68 19.03 2.81
C ILE A 339 0.96 17.76 3.26
N ILE A 340 0.99 16.70 2.45
CA ILE A 340 0.23 15.45 2.69
C ILE A 340 0.56 14.82 4.06
N GLY A 341 1.81 14.92 4.51
CA GLY A 341 2.29 14.46 5.80
C GLY A 341 1.71 15.20 7.01
N GLN A 342 1.17 16.42 6.80
CA GLN A 342 0.50 17.25 7.80
C GLN A 342 -1.03 17.07 7.81
N LEU A 343 -1.60 16.29 6.88
CA LEU A 343 -3.01 15.94 6.86
C LEU A 343 -3.34 14.88 7.92
N SER A 344 -4.56 14.92 8.45
CA SER A 344 -5.10 13.85 9.31
C SER A 344 -5.21 12.52 8.55
N GLY A 345 -5.31 11.39 9.26
CA GLY A 345 -5.43 10.07 8.63
C GLY A 345 -6.60 9.98 7.64
N GLY A 346 -7.77 10.52 8.02
CA GLY A 346 -8.95 10.59 7.15
C GLY A 346 -8.74 11.46 5.92
N GLN A 347 -8.17 12.67 6.09
CA GLN A 347 -7.84 13.54 4.97
C GLN A 347 -6.83 12.89 4.02
N ARG A 348 -5.80 12.22 4.54
CA ARG A 348 -4.76 11.56 3.73
C ARG A 348 -5.35 10.48 2.83
N LYS A 349 -6.19 9.60 3.38
CA LYS A 349 -6.93 8.60 2.58
C LYS A 349 -7.85 9.22 1.53
N ARG A 350 -8.47 10.38 1.81
CA ARG A 350 -9.23 11.13 0.79
C ARG A 350 -8.35 11.67 -0.35
N VAL A 351 -7.08 12.02 -0.09
CA VAL A 351 -6.11 12.36 -1.15
C VAL A 351 -5.67 11.11 -1.93
N ASP A 352 -5.50 9.97 -1.26
CA ASP A 352 -5.22 8.70 -1.95
C ASP A 352 -6.39 8.29 -2.87
N ILE A 353 -7.65 8.47 -2.43
CA ILE A 353 -8.85 8.31 -3.26
C ILE A 353 -8.85 9.31 -4.44
N ALA A 354 -8.54 10.58 -4.20
CA ALA A 354 -8.41 11.58 -5.25
C ALA A 354 -7.39 11.17 -6.34
N ALA A 355 -6.26 10.57 -5.93
CA ALA A 355 -5.22 10.09 -6.84
C ALA A 355 -5.66 8.93 -7.76
N GLU A 356 -6.71 8.18 -7.38
CA GLU A 356 -7.39 7.23 -8.26
C GLU A 356 -8.49 7.90 -9.11
N LEU A 357 -9.30 8.77 -8.52
CA LEU A 357 -10.39 9.46 -9.22
C LEU A 357 -9.93 10.37 -10.37
N LEU A 358 -8.68 10.85 -10.38
CA LEU A 358 -8.11 11.66 -11.47
C LEU A 358 -8.41 11.07 -12.87
N ALA A 359 -8.26 9.75 -13.02
CA ALA A 359 -8.43 9.04 -14.30
C ALA A 359 -9.89 8.72 -14.68
N GLN A 360 -10.87 9.17 -13.88
CA GLN A 360 -12.29 8.84 -14.04
C GLN A 360 -12.54 7.30 -14.17
N PRO A 361 -12.06 6.47 -13.23
CA PRO A 361 -12.31 5.03 -13.28
C PRO A 361 -13.81 4.74 -13.09
N ALA A 362 -14.31 3.70 -13.78
CA ALA A 362 -15.69 3.22 -13.61
C ALA A 362 -15.80 2.20 -12.46
N LEU A 363 -14.68 1.55 -12.11
CA LEU A 363 -14.51 0.74 -10.91
C LEU A 363 -13.54 1.43 -9.94
N LEU A 364 -14.00 1.78 -8.74
CA LEU A 364 -13.10 2.18 -7.65
C LEU A 364 -13.01 1.04 -6.63
N VAL A 365 -11.80 0.53 -6.41
CA VAL A 365 -11.52 -0.52 -5.44
C VAL A 365 -10.70 0.05 -4.29
N LEU A 366 -11.09 -0.22 -3.04
CA LEU A 366 -10.42 0.29 -1.84
C LEU A 366 -10.12 -0.84 -0.85
N ASP A 367 -8.86 -1.00 -0.49
CA ASP A 367 -8.41 -1.96 0.51
C ASP A 367 -8.30 -1.25 1.87
N GLU A 368 -9.25 -1.52 2.78
CA GLU A 368 -9.36 -0.91 4.11
C GLU A 368 -9.38 0.65 4.17
N PRO A 369 -10.26 1.34 3.42
CA PRO A 369 -10.38 2.81 3.51
C PRO A 369 -10.82 3.29 4.91
N THR A 370 -11.53 2.46 5.67
CA THR A 370 -12.03 2.74 7.04
C THR A 370 -10.99 2.54 8.15
N SER A 371 -10.01 1.64 7.96
CA SER A 371 -9.09 1.18 9.00
C SER A 371 -8.23 2.29 9.62
N GLY A 372 -8.17 2.35 10.95
CA GLY A 372 -7.41 3.38 11.68
C GLY A 372 -8.00 4.79 11.67
N LEU A 373 -9.31 4.94 11.39
CA LEU A 373 -10.05 6.20 11.55
C LEU A 373 -10.92 6.17 12.81
N ASP A 374 -11.16 7.32 13.42
CA ASP A 374 -12.17 7.47 14.47
C ASP A 374 -13.58 7.19 13.88
N PRO A 375 -14.55 6.63 14.64
CA PRO A 375 -15.86 6.24 14.11
C PRO A 375 -16.63 7.34 13.37
N GLY A 376 -16.45 8.61 13.77
CA GLY A 376 -17.03 9.76 13.06
C GLY A 376 -16.37 10.03 11.70
N LEU A 377 -15.06 9.84 11.59
CA LEU A 377 -14.32 9.96 10.33
C LEU A 377 -14.55 8.75 9.42
N GLU A 378 -14.72 7.56 9.99
CA GLU A 378 -15.16 6.35 9.29
C GLU A 378 -16.53 6.58 8.62
N LYS A 379 -17.51 7.05 9.39
CA LYS A 379 -18.86 7.34 8.90
C LYS A 379 -18.85 8.37 7.76
N GLN A 380 -18.06 9.46 7.90
CA GLN A 380 -17.88 10.42 6.81
C GLN A 380 -17.17 9.83 5.58
N MET A 381 -16.26 8.87 5.76
CA MET A 381 -15.61 8.18 4.63
C MET A 381 -16.64 7.32 3.88
N MET A 382 -17.49 6.58 4.59
CA MET A 382 -18.56 5.79 3.97
C MET A 382 -19.53 6.67 3.16
N TYR A 383 -19.93 7.84 3.69
CA TYR A 383 -20.73 8.79 2.93
C TYR A 383 -20.03 9.35 1.69
N LEU A 384 -18.71 9.61 1.75
CA LEU A 384 -17.95 9.98 0.56
C LEU A 384 -17.95 8.85 -0.48
N LEU A 385 -17.72 7.60 -0.07
CA LEU A 385 -17.74 6.45 -0.98
C LEU A 385 -19.12 6.21 -1.60
N ARG A 386 -20.20 6.43 -0.85
CA ARG A 386 -21.59 6.38 -1.35
C ARG A 386 -21.83 7.46 -2.40
N ARG A 387 -21.41 8.71 -2.18
CA ARG A 387 -21.47 9.77 -3.23
C ARG A 387 -20.61 9.46 -4.46
N ILE A 388 -19.45 8.82 -4.29
CA ILE A 388 -18.61 8.39 -5.42
C ILE A 388 -19.32 7.28 -6.22
N ALA A 389 -20.01 6.36 -5.56
CA ALA A 389 -20.87 5.37 -6.23
C ALA A 389 -22.04 6.06 -6.94
N ASP A 390 -22.73 7.01 -6.28
CA ASP A 390 -23.89 7.75 -6.84
C ASP A 390 -23.64 8.26 -8.26
N SER A 391 -22.43 8.74 -8.55
CA SER A 391 -21.99 9.20 -9.89
C SER A 391 -21.88 8.12 -10.99
N GLY A 392 -22.60 7.00 -10.85
CA GLY A 392 -22.64 5.90 -11.83
C GLY A 392 -21.44 4.94 -11.78
N ARG A 393 -20.70 4.89 -10.66
CA ARG A 393 -19.50 4.06 -10.51
C ARG A 393 -19.76 2.83 -9.64
N VAL A 394 -19.08 1.74 -9.93
CA VAL A 394 -18.98 0.59 -9.02
C VAL A 394 -17.93 0.91 -7.96
N VAL A 395 -18.27 0.84 -6.67
CA VAL A 395 -17.33 1.07 -5.58
C VAL A 395 -17.23 -0.18 -4.71
N LEU A 396 -16.11 -0.87 -4.77
CA LEU A 396 -15.77 -2.01 -3.91
C LEU A 396 -14.86 -1.54 -2.78
N LEU A 397 -15.20 -1.84 -1.52
CA LEU A 397 -14.26 -1.69 -0.40
C LEU A 397 -14.07 -2.99 0.37
N THR A 398 -12.92 -3.17 1.03
CA THR A 398 -12.79 -4.10 2.16
C THR A 398 -12.90 -3.34 3.48
N THR A 399 -13.58 -3.94 4.46
CA THR A 399 -13.59 -3.40 5.83
C THR A 399 -13.64 -4.52 6.86
N HIS A 400 -13.05 -4.26 8.02
CA HIS A 400 -13.23 -5.05 9.24
C HIS A 400 -14.29 -4.44 10.17
N ALA A 401 -14.53 -3.13 10.07
CA ALA A 401 -15.51 -2.42 10.87
C ALA A 401 -16.95 -2.69 10.38
N THR A 402 -17.84 -3.02 11.31
CA THR A 402 -19.24 -3.38 11.07
C THR A 402 -20.22 -2.21 11.25
N ALA A 403 -19.84 -1.18 12.01
CA ALA A 403 -20.73 -0.13 12.50
C ALA A 403 -21.37 0.75 11.40
N ASN A 404 -20.77 0.82 10.21
CA ASN A 404 -21.25 1.65 9.10
C ASN A 404 -21.63 0.83 7.84
N LEU A 405 -21.83 -0.48 7.96
CA LEU A 405 -22.18 -1.34 6.81
C LEU A 405 -23.55 -1.01 6.19
N SER A 406 -24.47 -0.41 6.96
CA SER A 406 -25.76 0.09 6.49
C SER A 406 -25.68 1.19 5.42
N GLN A 407 -24.48 1.68 5.09
CA GLN A 407 -24.23 2.61 3.98
C GLN A 407 -23.94 1.92 2.64
N CYS A 408 -23.70 0.60 2.66
CA CYS A 408 -23.46 -0.20 1.48
C CYS A 408 -24.79 -0.78 1.00
N ASP A 409 -25.02 -0.76 -0.31
CA ASP A 409 -26.22 -1.36 -0.91
C ASP A 409 -26.14 -2.89 -0.81
N LEU A 410 -24.91 -3.44 -0.90
CA LEU A 410 -24.61 -4.87 -0.76
C LEU A 410 -23.36 -5.11 0.11
N ILE A 411 -23.36 -6.23 0.85
CA ILE A 411 -22.18 -6.74 1.55
C ILE A 411 -21.84 -8.17 1.09
N ALA A 412 -20.54 -8.43 0.89
CA ALA A 412 -20.00 -9.76 0.61
C ALA A 412 -19.27 -10.28 1.84
N VAL A 413 -19.89 -11.20 2.58
CA VAL A 413 -19.32 -11.78 3.80
C VAL A 413 -18.41 -12.95 3.41
N LEU A 414 -17.12 -12.80 3.67
CA LEU A 414 -16.11 -13.85 3.50
C LEU A 414 -15.69 -14.44 4.85
N SER A 415 -15.76 -15.76 4.99
CA SER A 415 -15.07 -16.49 6.06
C SER A 415 -14.40 -17.74 5.53
N GLN A 416 -13.20 -18.06 6.04
CA GLN A 416 -12.41 -19.24 5.68
C GLN A 416 -12.33 -19.47 4.15
N GLY A 417 -12.08 -18.38 3.40
CA GLY A 417 -11.97 -18.38 1.94
C GLY A 417 -13.28 -18.62 1.17
N ARG A 418 -14.44 -18.56 1.82
CA ARG A 418 -15.77 -18.82 1.22
C ARG A 418 -16.66 -17.58 1.33
N LEU A 419 -17.48 -17.36 0.31
CA LEU A 419 -18.61 -16.43 0.38
C LEU A 419 -19.75 -17.07 1.15
N VAL A 420 -20.03 -16.57 2.35
CA VAL A 420 -21.09 -17.10 3.25
C VAL A 420 -22.39 -16.30 3.17
N TYR A 421 -22.37 -15.11 2.57
CA TYR A 421 -23.53 -14.29 2.26
C TYR A 421 -23.18 -13.21 1.22
N TYR A 422 -24.13 -12.90 0.32
CA TYR A 422 -24.12 -11.70 -0.52
C TYR A 422 -25.54 -11.13 -0.68
N GLY A 423 -25.69 -9.83 -0.47
CA GLY A 423 -27.00 -9.15 -0.43
C GLY A 423 -26.95 -7.90 0.46
N PRO A 424 -28.10 -7.23 0.69
CA PRO A 424 -28.17 -6.03 1.53
C PRO A 424 -27.76 -6.28 3.00
N PRO A 425 -27.28 -5.25 3.72
CA PRO A 425 -26.87 -5.40 5.13
C PRO A 425 -28.00 -5.84 6.06
N GLY A 426 -29.23 -5.35 5.85
CA GLY A 426 -30.37 -5.66 6.73
C GLY A 426 -30.82 -7.12 6.64
N GLU A 427 -30.85 -7.67 5.43
CA GLU A 427 -31.20 -9.07 5.17
C GLU A 427 -30.16 -10.05 5.73
N ALA A 428 -28.89 -9.63 5.84
CA ALA A 428 -27.82 -10.46 6.39
C ALA A 428 -28.09 -10.87 7.84
N LEU A 429 -28.59 -9.94 8.68
CA LEU A 429 -28.93 -10.21 10.07
C LEU A 429 -30.07 -11.22 10.19
N ALA A 430 -31.07 -11.15 9.30
CA ALA A 430 -32.15 -12.12 9.22
C ALA A 430 -31.65 -13.50 8.75
N PHE A 431 -30.85 -13.54 7.68
CA PHE A 431 -30.25 -14.77 7.14
C PHE A 431 -29.41 -15.52 8.18
N PHE A 432 -28.53 -14.81 8.90
CA PHE A 432 -27.74 -15.40 9.99
C PHE A 432 -28.53 -15.60 11.29
N SER A 433 -29.80 -15.18 11.36
CA SER A 433 -30.69 -15.28 12.53
C SER A 433 -30.15 -14.56 13.79
N ILE A 434 -29.70 -13.32 13.61
CA ILE A 434 -29.05 -12.48 14.63
C ILE A 434 -30.05 -11.46 15.21
N SER A 435 -30.49 -11.69 16.45
CA SER A 435 -31.47 -10.84 17.15
C SER A 435 -30.89 -9.64 17.89
N SER A 436 -29.55 -9.52 17.97
CA SER A 436 -28.85 -8.43 18.67
C SER A 436 -28.85 -7.11 17.89
N GLY A 437 -29.01 -7.18 16.57
CA GLY A 437 -28.79 -6.05 15.65
C GLY A 437 -27.32 -5.75 15.34
N ASP A 438 -26.36 -6.40 16.01
CA ASP A 438 -24.93 -6.19 15.74
C ASP A 438 -24.45 -7.09 14.59
N SER A 439 -23.90 -6.47 13.54
CA SER A 439 -23.32 -7.20 12.41
C SER A 439 -21.97 -7.87 12.75
N ALA A 440 -21.39 -7.62 13.94
CA ALA A 440 -20.23 -8.35 14.44
C ALA A 440 -20.53 -9.83 14.74
N ASP A 441 -21.76 -10.17 15.17
CA ASP A 441 -22.17 -11.55 15.50
C ASP A 441 -22.15 -12.49 14.28
N ILE A 442 -22.12 -11.94 13.06
CA ILE A 442 -21.94 -12.70 11.81
C ILE A 442 -20.60 -13.45 11.83
N TYR A 443 -19.54 -12.84 12.36
CA TYR A 443 -18.23 -13.48 12.43
C TYR A 443 -18.21 -14.63 13.44
N THR A 444 -18.82 -14.45 14.61
CA THR A 444 -18.95 -15.48 15.64
C THR A 444 -19.68 -16.73 15.14
N ARG A 445 -20.67 -16.57 14.24
CA ARG A 445 -21.42 -17.68 13.62
C ARG A 445 -20.72 -18.34 12.42
N THR A 446 -19.55 -17.83 12.02
CA THR A 446 -18.83 -18.26 10.81
C THR A 446 -17.32 -18.48 11.04
N GLU A 447 -16.89 -18.56 12.30
CA GLU A 447 -15.46 -18.64 12.67
C GLU A 447 -14.80 -19.95 12.20
N SER A 448 -15.45 -21.09 12.39
CA SER A 448 -14.89 -22.39 11.97
C SER A 448 -15.05 -22.67 10.48
N ALA A 449 -14.11 -23.44 9.90
CA ALA A 449 -14.17 -23.84 8.49
C ALA A 449 -15.39 -24.71 8.16
N ALA A 450 -15.90 -25.49 9.14
CA ALA A 450 -17.11 -26.28 8.99
C ALA A 450 -18.37 -25.39 8.93
N GLU A 451 -18.45 -24.36 9.77
CA GLU A 451 -19.58 -23.42 9.74
C GLU A 451 -19.53 -22.52 8.51
N ALA A 452 -18.36 -22.02 8.12
CA ALA A 452 -18.20 -21.28 6.88
C ALA A 452 -18.60 -22.12 5.65
N ALA A 453 -18.32 -23.43 5.63
CA ALA A 453 -18.82 -24.34 4.59
C ALA A 453 -20.34 -24.51 4.64
N ARG A 454 -20.92 -24.71 5.84
CA ARG A 454 -22.36 -24.85 6.06
C ARG A 454 -23.14 -23.60 5.62
N TRP A 455 -22.69 -22.41 6.01
CA TRP A 455 -23.34 -21.15 5.64
C TRP A 455 -23.19 -20.82 4.16
N ALA A 456 -22.03 -21.07 3.54
CA ALA A 456 -21.87 -20.91 2.09
C ALA A 456 -22.82 -21.82 1.29
N ALA A 457 -23.01 -23.08 1.72
CA ALA A 457 -23.97 -24.00 1.12
C ALA A 457 -25.43 -23.54 1.33
N ALA A 458 -25.78 -23.12 2.55
CA ALA A 458 -27.12 -22.60 2.87
C ALA A 458 -27.45 -21.31 2.09
N TYR A 459 -26.47 -20.40 1.94
CA TYR A 459 -26.62 -19.17 1.16
C TYR A 459 -26.84 -19.50 -0.32
N ARG A 460 -26.03 -20.38 -0.91
CA ARG A 460 -26.15 -20.80 -2.32
C ARG A 460 -27.49 -21.51 -2.64
N ALA A 461 -28.12 -22.12 -1.64
CA ALA A 461 -29.45 -22.71 -1.75
C ALA A 461 -30.60 -21.72 -1.45
N SER A 462 -30.31 -20.50 -1.02
CA SER A 462 -31.33 -19.52 -0.58
C SER A 462 -31.93 -18.72 -1.73
N PRO A 463 -33.15 -18.16 -1.56
CA PRO A 463 -33.71 -17.18 -2.49
C PRO A 463 -32.81 -15.95 -2.69
N LEU A 464 -32.02 -15.58 -1.67
CA LEU A 464 -31.15 -14.41 -1.72
C LEU A 464 -30.01 -14.57 -2.73
N TYR A 465 -29.47 -15.79 -2.88
CA TYR A 465 -28.50 -16.09 -3.94
C TYR A 465 -29.15 -16.06 -5.33
N GLN A 466 -30.41 -16.51 -5.45
CA GLN A 466 -31.15 -16.39 -6.72
C GLN A 466 -31.36 -14.92 -7.10
N GLN A 467 -31.78 -14.08 -6.15
CA GLN A 467 -32.08 -12.66 -6.34
C GLN A 467 -30.83 -11.80 -6.58
N TYR A 468 -29.79 -11.92 -5.75
CA TYR A 468 -28.63 -11.01 -5.77
C TYR A 468 -27.43 -11.52 -6.57
N VAL A 469 -27.42 -12.79 -6.99
CA VAL A 469 -26.35 -13.39 -7.80
C VAL A 469 -26.89 -14.01 -9.09
N ALA A 470 -27.72 -15.06 -9.01
CA ALA A 470 -28.04 -15.89 -10.16
C ALA A 470 -28.90 -15.19 -11.23
N ALA A 471 -29.90 -14.40 -10.82
CA ALA A 471 -30.76 -13.64 -11.73
C ALA A 471 -30.06 -12.40 -12.35
N ARG A 472 -28.93 -11.97 -11.77
CA ARG A 472 -28.16 -10.81 -12.22
C ARG A 472 -26.92 -11.19 -13.05
N LEU A 473 -26.37 -12.38 -12.85
CA LEU A 473 -25.16 -12.82 -13.56
C LEU A 473 -25.41 -12.83 -15.09
N PRO A 474 -24.66 -12.05 -15.89
CA PRO A 474 -24.86 -12.02 -17.33
C PRO A 474 -24.41 -13.34 -17.96
N ALA A 475 -25.11 -13.76 -19.02
CA ALA A 475 -24.72 -14.90 -19.83
C ALA A 475 -23.29 -14.68 -20.39
N ALA A 476 -22.32 -15.41 -19.83
CA ALA A 476 -20.91 -15.13 -20.02
C ALA A 476 -20.47 -15.33 -21.47
N THR A 477 -20.22 -14.22 -22.18
CA THR A 477 -19.70 -14.26 -23.55
C THR A 477 -18.24 -14.71 -23.52
N ALA A 478 -17.91 -15.68 -24.37
CA ALA A 478 -16.59 -16.30 -24.40
C ALA A 478 -15.48 -15.26 -24.62
N ALA A 479 -14.37 -15.39 -23.89
CA ALA A 479 -13.23 -14.48 -24.01
C ALA A 479 -12.59 -14.63 -25.41
N PRO A 480 -12.59 -13.57 -26.24
CA PRO A 480 -12.00 -13.62 -27.57
C PRO A 480 -10.47 -13.63 -27.49
N SER A 481 -9.89 -14.83 -27.40
CA SER A 481 -8.44 -15.09 -27.33
C SER A 481 -7.71 -14.51 -26.10
N PRO A 482 -6.51 -15.03 -25.73
CA PRO A 482 -5.79 -14.54 -24.56
C PRO A 482 -5.28 -13.09 -24.79
N PRO A 483 -5.53 -12.15 -23.87
CA PRO A 483 -5.15 -10.75 -24.07
C PRO A 483 -3.63 -10.60 -24.15
N THR A 484 -3.17 -10.01 -25.27
CA THR A 484 -1.79 -9.50 -25.40
C THR A 484 -1.48 -8.51 -24.27
N PRO A 485 -0.25 -8.51 -23.72
CA PRO A 485 0.10 -7.60 -22.64
C PRO A 485 -0.08 -6.12 -23.06
N PRO A 486 -0.41 -5.22 -22.10
CA PRO A 486 -0.52 -3.80 -22.38
C PRO A 486 0.79 -3.25 -22.96
N LYS A 487 0.71 -2.22 -23.83
CA LYS A 487 1.93 -1.47 -24.20
C LYS A 487 2.45 -0.80 -22.92
N ARG A 488 3.75 -0.53 -22.91
CA ARG A 488 4.35 0.46 -22.00
C ARG A 488 3.67 1.82 -22.25
N SER A 489 3.68 2.71 -21.25
CA SER A 489 2.97 4.00 -21.29
C SER A 489 3.17 4.74 -22.63
N SER A 490 2.13 5.43 -23.09
CA SER A 490 2.15 6.31 -24.28
C SER A 490 3.12 7.50 -24.13
N GLN A 491 3.67 7.72 -22.94
CA GLN A 491 4.67 8.76 -22.69
C GLN A 491 6.02 8.40 -23.30
N SER A 492 6.60 9.34 -24.05
CA SER A 492 7.99 9.23 -24.50
C SER A 492 8.94 9.06 -23.32
N MET A 493 10.06 8.36 -23.53
CA MET A 493 11.01 8.10 -22.44
C MET A 493 11.55 9.40 -21.83
N LEU A 494 11.73 10.44 -22.64
CA LEU A 494 12.15 11.77 -22.21
C LEU A 494 11.09 12.47 -21.34
N ALA A 495 9.80 12.36 -21.67
CA ALA A 495 8.72 12.90 -20.84
C ALA A 495 8.69 12.21 -19.46
N GLN A 496 8.83 10.88 -19.44
CA GLN A 496 8.92 10.13 -18.18
C GLN A 496 10.16 10.53 -17.35
N ILE A 497 11.33 10.67 -17.98
CA ILE A 497 12.56 11.15 -17.31
C ILE A 497 12.33 12.53 -16.69
N HIS A 498 11.78 13.48 -17.45
CA HIS A 498 11.52 14.83 -16.98
C HIS A 498 10.52 14.87 -15.81
N ILE A 499 9.40 14.12 -15.89
CA ILE A 499 8.41 14.07 -14.80
C ILE A 499 9.02 13.53 -13.51
N GLN A 500 9.79 12.43 -13.60
CA GLN A 500 10.41 11.81 -12.42
C GLN A 500 11.58 12.63 -11.86
N ALA A 501 12.35 13.30 -12.72
CA ALA A 501 13.42 14.21 -12.31
C ALA A 501 12.85 15.48 -11.64
N TRP A 502 11.80 16.08 -12.20
CA TRP A 502 11.07 17.18 -11.57
C TRP A 502 10.55 16.79 -10.18
N ARG A 503 9.99 15.58 -10.04
CA ARG A 503 9.52 15.06 -8.74
C ARG A 503 10.66 14.88 -7.74
N ALA A 504 11.74 14.22 -8.13
CA ALA A 504 12.88 13.99 -7.23
C ALA A 504 13.52 15.31 -6.78
N LEU A 505 13.60 16.31 -7.67
CA LEU A 505 14.07 17.65 -7.34
C LEU A 505 13.09 18.41 -6.41
N GLY A 506 11.78 18.27 -6.62
CA GLY A 506 10.74 18.83 -5.74
C GLY A 506 10.84 18.26 -4.32
N LEU A 507 10.96 16.93 -4.20
CA LEU A 507 11.18 16.22 -2.93
C LEU A 507 12.42 16.73 -2.19
N LEU A 508 13.58 16.81 -2.87
CA LEU A 508 14.83 17.33 -2.30
C LEU A 508 14.72 18.80 -1.88
N ARG A 509 14.10 19.65 -2.70
CA ARG A 509 13.94 21.09 -2.41
C ARG A 509 12.97 21.35 -1.25
N ARG A 510 12.03 20.44 -0.98
CA ARG A 510 11.04 20.57 0.10
C ARG A 510 11.61 20.12 1.45
N ASP A 511 12.39 19.04 1.47
CA ASP A 511 13.17 18.63 2.66
C ASP A 511 14.46 19.47 2.80
N ARG A 512 14.26 20.76 3.15
CA ARG A 512 15.34 21.73 3.32
C ARG A 512 16.37 21.30 4.36
N VAL A 513 15.96 20.57 5.41
CA VAL A 513 16.87 20.14 6.48
C VAL A 513 17.79 19.04 5.96
N SER A 514 17.26 17.99 5.34
CA SER A 514 18.12 16.96 4.71
C SER A 514 18.98 17.55 3.60
N LEU A 515 18.46 18.50 2.80
CA LEU A 515 19.24 19.14 1.73
C LEU A 515 20.39 20.00 2.30
N LEU A 516 20.16 20.77 3.37
CA LEU A 516 21.21 21.55 4.03
C LEU A 516 22.27 20.65 4.66
N LEU A 517 21.90 19.51 5.26
CA LEU A 517 22.85 18.53 5.78
C LEU A 517 23.66 17.84 4.65
N LEU A 518 22.98 17.44 3.57
CA LEU A 518 23.60 16.79 2.42
C LEU A 518 24.52 17.74 1.63
N LEU A 519 24.25 19.04 1.59
CA LEU A 519 25.17 20.02 1.00
C LEU A 519 26.26 20.45 1.99
N GLY A 520 25.92 20.61 3.27
CA GLY A 520 26.81 21.06 4.34
C GLY A 520 27.95 20.10 4.70
N GLN A 521 27.81 18.79 4.42
CA GLN A 521 28.91 17.83 4.61
C GLN A 521 30.14 18.14 3.74
N ALA A 522 29.97 18.74 2.56
CA ALA A 522 31.10 19.10 1.68
C ALA A 522 31.99 20.22 2.26
N PRO A 523 31.46 21.42 2.60
CA PRO A 523 32.26 22.46 3.25
C PRO A 523 32.67 22.10 4.68
N LEU A 524 31.96 21.21 5.38
CA LEU A 524 32.40 20.68 6.68
C LEU A 524 33.66 19.82 6.54
N VAL A 525 33.69 18.87 5.58
CA VAL A 525 34.87 18.05 5.31
C VAL A 525 36.03 18.92 4.79
N ALA A 526 35.77 19.90 3.93
CA ALA A 526 36.77 20.87 3.49
C ALA A 526 37.34 21.67 4.66
N GLY A 527 36.49 22.23 5.54
CA GLY A 527 36.92 23.00 6.70
C GLY A 527 37.75 22.18 7.68
N LEU A 528 37.39 20.91 7.91
CA LEU A 528 38.18 19.98 8.73
C LEU A 528 39.54 19.66 8.08
N LEU A 529 39.60 19.52 6.75
CA LEU A 529 40.87 19.37 6.03
C LEU A 529 41.75 20.62 6.13
N LEU A 530 41.18 21.83 6.02
CA LEU A 530 41.91 23.09 6.18
C LEU A 530 42.48 23.30 7.60
N LEU A 531 41.96 22.60 8.61
CA LEU A 531 42.54 22.59 9.97
C LEU A 531 43.67 21.57 10.15
N LEU A 532 43.81 20.61 9.23
CA LEU A 532 44.73 19.47 9.32
C LEU A 532 45.86 19.51 8.28
N VAL A 533 45.69 20.25 7.19
CA VAL A 533 46.53 20.19 5.99
C VAL A 533 47.09 21.56 5.65
N GLN A 534 48.37 21.63 5.26
CA GLN A 534 49.07 22.89 4.98
C GLN A 534 48.71 23.43 3.57
N PRO A 535 48.72 24.76 3.36
CA PRO A 535 48.33 25.39 2.09
C PRO A 535 49.06 24.85 0.85
N ASP A 536 50.34 24.51 1.01
CA ASP A 536 51.23 24.09 -0.08
C ASP A 536 51.25 22.58 -0.33
N THR A 537 50.39 21.81 0.34
CA THR A 537 50.37 20.32 0.25
C THR A 537 50.13 19.81 -1.17
N LEU A 538 49.48 20.61 -2.04
CA LEU A 538 49.28 20.33 -3.46
C LEU A 538 50.27 21.07 -4.39
N LEU A 539 51.09 21.98 -3.86
CA LEU A 539 52.03 22.81 -4.62
C LEU A 539 53.45 22.20 -4.71
N GLY A 540 53.82 21.32 -3.78
CA GLY A 540 55.19 20.78 -3.69
C GLY A 540 56.24 21.79 -3.22
N MET A 541 55.83 23.01 -2.84
CA MET A 541 56.70 24.19 -2.75
C MET A 541 56.42 25.02 -1.49
N HIS A 542 57.36 25.04 -0.53
CA HIS A 542 57.63 26.22 0.30
C HIS A 542 59.00 26.14 1.00
N GLN A 543 59.41 27.23 1.66
CA GLN A 543 60.78 27.61 2.04
C GLN A 543 61.52 26.72 3.07
N ALA A 544 61.06 25.50 3.34
CA ALA A 544 61.70 24.54 4.27
C ALA A 544 62.06 23.17 3.65
N GLY A 545 61.73 22.90 2.37
CA GLY A 545 62.31 21.79 1.61
C GLY A 545 61.92 20.37 2.04
N GLN A 546 60.73 20.16 2.61
CA GLN A 546 60.21 18.85 3.03
C GLN A 546 58.71 18.69 2.67
N VAL A 547 58.38 18.54 1.38
CA VAL A 547 57.04 18.03 1.00
C VAL A 547 57.08 16.51 0.91
N GLN A 548 56.44 15.86 1.86
CA GLN A 548 56.33 14.41 1.93
C GLN A 548 55.21 13.92 1.01
N ARG A 549 55.56 13.03 0.09
CA ARG A 549 54.62 12.33 -0.82
C ARG A 549 53.41 11.73 -0.10
N GLY A 550 53.65 11.18 1.10
CA GLY A 550 52.61 10.64 1.98
C GLY A 550 51.51 11.65 2.37
N ALA A 551 51.84 12.92 2.61
CA ALA A 551 50.87 13.94 3.00
C ALA A 551 49.93 14.34 1.84
N ALA A 552 50.50 14.53 0.63
CA ALA A 552 49.71 14.76 -0.58
C ALA A 552 48.81 13.55 -0.91
N GLY A 553 49.36 12.33 -0.84
CA GLY A 553 48.60 11.10 -1.03
C GLY A 553 47.48 10.90 0.00
N GLN A 554 47.69 11.29 1.26
CA GLN A 554 46.66 11.27 2.31
C GLN A 554 45.53 12.27 2.03
N LEU A 555 45.84 13.51 1.63
CA LEU A 555 44.83 14.50 1.24
C LEU A 555 43.96 13.95 0.09
N LEU A 556 44.59 13.51 -1.00
CA LEU A 556 43.85 12.98 -2.17
C LEU A 556 43.00 11.76 -1.80
N PHE A 557 43.50 10.88 -0.94
CA PHE A 557 42.74 9.73 -0.43
C PHE A 557 41.49 10.14 0.35
N VAL A 558 41.57 11.16 1.21
CA VAL A 558 40.39 11.68 1.91
C VAL A 558 39.42 12.37 0.94
N LEU A 559 39.90 13.07 -0.10
CA LEU A 559 39.02 13.65 -1.13
C LEU A 559 38.27 12.57 -1.94
N VAL A 560 38.96 11.50 -2.34
CA VAL A 560 38.36 10.33 -3.02
C VAL A 560 37.31 9.67 -2.12
N LEU A 561 37.64 9.45 -0.85
CA LEU A 561 36.72 8.86 0.13
C LEU A 561 35.50 9.76 0.37
N ALA A 562 35.67 11.08 0.42
CA ALA A 562 34.58 12.06 0.56
C ALA A 562 33.66 12.05 -0.67
N GLY A 563 34.19 12.08 -1.89
CA GLY A 563 33.40 11.99 -3.12
C GLY A 563 32.60 10.69 -3.21
N LEU A 564 33.22 9.56 -2.86
CA LEU A 564 32.55 8.25 -2.79
C LEU A 564 31.49 8.21 -1.69
N TRP A 565 31.76 8.78 -0.51
CA TRP A 565 30.79 8.94 0.57
C TRP A 565 29.57 9.73 0.11
N PHE A 566 29.74 10.91 -0.49
CA PHE A 566 28.66 11.76 -0.99
C PHE A 566 27.76 11.02 -1.99
N GLY A 567 28.36 10.31 -2.95
CA GLY A 567 27.63 9.52 -3.94
C GLY A 567 26.87 8.34 -3.33
N ILE A 568 27.53 7.50 -2.53
CA ILE A 568 26.92 6.30 -1.96
C ILE A 568 25.82 6.66 -0.96
N ILE A 569 26.04 7.61 -0.04
CA ILE A 569 25.09 7.91 1.04
C ILE A 569 23.78 8.53 0.53
N SER A 570 23.86 9.40 -0.49
CA SER A 570 22.69 10.04 -1.11
C SER A 570 21.83 9.03 -1.90
N ALA A 571 22.46 8.03 -2.50
CA ALA A 571 21.81 7.03 -3.33
C ALA A 571 21.31 5.77 -2.57
N ALA A 572 22.00 5.34 -1.50
CA ALA A 572 21.80 4.04 -0.86
C ALA A 572 20.35 3.73 -0.46
N ARG A 573 19.62 4.68 0.14
CA ARG A 573 18.20 4.46 0.52
C ARG A 573 17.17 4.76 -0.59
N SER A 574 17.62 5.36 -1.71
CA SER A 574 16.78 6.16 -2.59
C SER A 574 15.71 5.42 -3.42
N ILE A 575 15.88 4.12 -3.71
CA ILE A 575 14.87 3.25 -4.33
C ILE A 575 14.12 2.47 -3.23
N ALA A 576 14.85 1.97 -2.24
CA ALA A 576 14.30 1.17 -1.15
C ALA A 576 13.21 1.93 -0.35
N SER A 577 13.33 3.25 -0.19
CA SER A 577 12.33 4.09 0.51
C SER A 577 11.05 4.38 -0.27
N GLU A 578 11.04 4.23 -1.60
CA GLU A 578 9.90 4.58 -2.46
C GLU A 578 9.34 3.38 -3.25
N ARG A 579 9.78 2.16 -2.91
CA ARG A 579 9.50 0.94 -3.66
C ARG A 579 8.01 0.69 -3.93
N LEU A 580 7.13 0.94 -2.96
CA LEU A 580 5.68 0.75 -3.13
C LEU A 580 5.09 1.68 -4.21
N ILE A 581 5.58 2.91 -4.29
CA ILE A 581 5.20 3.91 -5.30
C ILE A 581 5.75 3.47 -6.66
N TYR A 582 7.04 3.09 -6.73
CA TYR A 582 7.65 2.55 -7.95
C TYR A 582 6.92 1.30 -8.48
N GLU A 583 6.57 0.33 -7.62
CA GLU A 583 5.85 -0.89 -8.01
C GLU A 583 4.40 -0.62 -8.46
N ARG A 584 3.80 0.54 -8.14
CA ARG A 584 2.52 1.03 -8.70
C ARG A 584 2.72 1.76 -10.03
N GLU A 585 3.67 2.69 -10.10
CA GLU A 585 3.96 3.45 -11.34
C GLU A 585 4.47 2.53 -12.46
N ARG A 586 5.21 1.46 -12.11
CA ARG A 586 5.64 0.42 -13.04
C ARG A 586 4.45 -0.35 -13.63
N ARG A 587 3.39 -0.60 -12.86
CA ARG A 587 2.10 -1.16 -13.35
C ARG A 587 1.36 -0.17 -14.27
N ALA A 588 1.44 1.12 -14.00
CA ALA A 588 0.96 2.19 -14.88
C ALA A 588 1.86 2.44 -16.12
N GLY A 589 2.92 1.64 -16.32
CA GLY A 589 3.71 1.64 -17.56
C GLY A 589 5.00 2.45 -17.54
N LEU A 590 5.44 2.99 -16.38
CA LEU A 590 6.73 3.65 -16.19
C LEU A 590 7.90 2.75 -16.67
N SER A 591 8.84 3.30 -17.44
CA SER A 591 10.04 2.60 -17.91
C SER A 591 11.12 2.51 -16.82
N ILE A 592 11.69 1.32 -16.62
CA ILE A 592 12.84 1.10 -15.70
C ILE A 592 14.01 2.01 -16.08
N ILE A 593 14.28 2.16 -17.37
CA ILE A 593 15.37 3.01 -17.89
C ILE A 593 15.07 4.49 -17.60
N ALA A 594 13.83 4.95 -17.83
CA ALA A 594 13.45 6.33 -17.54
C ALA A 594 13.57 6.66 -16.04
N TYR A 595 13.12 5.73 -15.19
CA TYR A 595 13.24 5.84 -13.74
C TYR A 595 14.70 5.92 -13.28
N LEU A 596 15.57 4.99 -13.73
CA LEU A 596 16.98 4.98 -13.35
C LEU A 596 17.72 6.22 -13.87
N VAL A 597 17.52 6.61 -15.14
CA VAL A 597 18.16 7.81 -15.71
C VAL A 597 17.73 9.08 -14.97
N ALA A 598 16.44 9.24 -14.64
CA ALA A 598 15.97 10.37 -13.82
C ALA A 598 16.60 10.37 -12.41
N LYS A 599 16.71 9.20 -11.78
CA LYS A 599 17.29 9.05 -10.44
C LYS A 599 18.78 9.39 -10.43
N LEU A 600 19.52 8.86 -11.40
CA LEU A 600 20.96 9.11 -11.59
C LEU A 600 21.23 10.57 -11.96
N ALA A 601 20.38 11.21 -12.79
CA ALA A 601 20.54 12.62 -13.14
C ALA A 601 20.36 13.55 -11.92
N VAL A 602 19.34 13.32 -11.09
CA VAL A 602 19.07 14.18 -9.93
C VAL A 602 20.08 13.94 -8.79
N LEU A 603 20.42 12.69 -8.49
CA LEU A 603 21.43 12.37 -7.48
C LEU A 603 22.85 12.73 -7.96
N GLY A 604 23.14 12.58 -9.25
CA GLY A 604 24.38 13.01 -9.87
C GLY A 604 24.54 14.54 -9.89
N GLY A 605 23.45 15.29 -10.10
CA GLY A 605 23.45 16.75 -9.95
C GLY A 605 23.72 17.21 -8.51
N LEU A 606 23.23 16.46 -7.51
CA LEU A 606 23.58 16.68 -6.10
C LEU A 606 25.06 16.38 -5.83
N ALA A 607 25.58 15.25 -6.32
CA ALA A 607 26.99 14.88 -6.22
C ALA A 607 27.92 15.90 -6.91
N LEU A 608 27.53 16.43 -8.05
CA LEU A 608 28.26 17.49 -8.76
C LEU A 608 28.36 18.75 -7.90
N LEU A 609 27.26 19.20 -7.30
CA LEU A 609 27.26 20.36 -6.42
C LEU A 609 28.08 20.09 -5.13
N GLN A 610 28.04 18.89 -4.58
CA GLN A 610 28.87 18.49 -3.42
C GLN A 610 30.36 18.50 -3.75
N THR A 611 30.78 17.97 -4.91
CA THR A 611 32.18 17.99 -5.35
C THR A 611 32.66 19.42 -5.66
N ALA A 612 31.82 20.25 -6.28
CA ALA A 612 32.12 21.67 -6.51
C ALA A 612 32.28 22.45 -5.19
N LEU A 613 31.38 22.22 -4.21
CA LEU A 613 31.47 22.83 -2.88
C LEU A 613 32.74 22.38 -2.12
N LEU A 614 33.10 21.10 -2.18
CA LEU A 614 34.29 20.54 -1.53
C LEU A 614 35.56 21.25 -2.02
N LEU A 615 35.82 21.24 -3.34
CA LEU A 615 37.00 21.89 -3.91
C LEU A 615 36.94 23.42 -3.78
N GLY A 616 35.76 24.03 -3.93
CA GLY A 616 35.58 25.47 -3.82
C GLY A 616 35.73 26.03 -2.40
N THR A 617 35.57 25.21 -1.35
CA THR A 617 35.93 25.62 0.02
C THR A 617 37.36 25.29 0.37
N LEU A 618 37.94 24.21 -0.17
CA LEU A 618 39.39 23.94 -0.04
C LEU A 618 40.23 25.03 -0.71
N SER A 619 39.78 25.64 -1.81
CA SER A 619 40.47 26.76 -2.47
C SER A 619 40.64 28.02 -1.62
N LEU A 620 39.98 28.10 -0.46
CA LEU A 620 40.12 29.22 0.48
C LEU A 620 41.41 29.13 1.32
N GLY A 621 42.05 27.95 1.38
CA GLY A 621 43.26 27.72 2.17
C GLY A 621 44.30 26.80 1.54
N ILE A 622 44.00 26.12 0.42
CA ILE A 622 44.95 25.35 -0.39
C ILE A 622 44.96 25.94 -1.80
N ALA A 623 46.14 26.25 -2.32
CA ALA A 623 46.30 26.81 -3.65
C ALA A 623 46.33 25.70 -4.72
N TYR A 624 45.65 25.95 -5.85
CA TYR A 624 45.65 25.05 -7.01
C TYR A 624 46.50 25.64 -8.14
N PRO A 625 47.77 25.21 -8.33
CA PRO A 625 48.57 25.60 -9.49
C PRO A 625 47.88 25.11 -10.79
N PRO A 626 47.49 26.00 -11.73
CA PRO A 626 46.73 25.57 -12.90
C PRO A 626 47.56 24.65 -13.79
N ASP A 627 48.85 24.93 -13.95
CA ASP A 627 49.77 24.26 -14.89
C ASP A 627 50.28 22.90 -14.39
N ALA A 628 49.81 22.42 -13.24
CA ALA A 628 50.23 21.15 -12.63
C ALA A 628 49.38 19.93 -13.02
N GLY A 629 48.36 20.10 -13.88
CA GLY A 629 47.56 18.99 -14.43
C GLY A 629 48.15 18.45 -15.74
N VAL A 630 47.72 17.25 -16.14
CA VAL A 630 48.36 16.46 -17.23
C VAL A 630 47.66 16.65 -18.60
N LEU A 631 46.34 16.87 -18.59
CA LEU A 631 45.47 17.00 -19.76
C LEU A 631 44.60 18.27 -19.69
N LEU A 632 44.20 18.69 -18.50
CA LEU A 632 43.47 19.92 -18.19
C LEU A 632 44.14 20.65 -17.00
N PRO A 633 43.82 21.92 -16.74
CA PRO A 633 44.30 22.59 -15.53
C PRO A 633 43.92 21.84 -14.25
N LEU A 634 44.85 21.74 -13.30
CA LEU A 634 44.72 20.92 -12.07
C LEU A 634 43.32 20.95 -11.43
N PRO A 635 42.70 22.11 -11.08
CA PRO A 635 41.41 22.11 -10.40
C PRO A 635 40.27 21.46 -11.23
N LEU A 636 40.38 21.44 -12.55
CA LEU A 636 39.42 20.74 -13.44
C LEU A 636 39.68 19.22 -13.49
N GLU A 637 40.92 18.77 -13.36
CA GLU A 637 41.24 17.33 -13.25
C GLU A 637 40.85 16.75 -11.89
N LEU A 638 41.12 17.50 -10.79
CA LEU A 638 40.63 17.16 -9.46
C LEU A 638 39.10 17.08 -9.46
N PHE A 639 38.42 18.08 -10.03
CA PHE A 639 36.96 18.10 -10.13
C PHE A 639 36.42 16.96 -11.00
N GLY A 640 36.96 16.75 -12.20
CA GLY A 640 36.51 15.70 -13.12
C GLY A 640 36.68 14.30 -12.55
N THR A 641 37.84 14.01 -11.93
CA THR A 641 38.12 12.72 -11.31
C THR A 641 37.23 12.46 -10.10
N LEU A 642 37.08 13.44 -9.20
CA LEU A 642 36.21 13.31 -8.03
C LEU A 642 34.72 13.25 -8.41
N LEU A 643 34.31 13.95 -9.47
CA LEU A 643 32.95 13.85 -10.03
C LEU A 643 32.67 12.45 -10.59
N LEU A 644 33.59 11.89 -11.39
CA LEU A 644 33.45 10.52 -11.91
C LEU A 644 33.39 9.48 -10.78
N ALA A 645 34.25 9.62 -9.77
CA ALA A 645 34.21 8.78 -8.57
C ALA A 645 32.87 8.90 -7.82
N ALA A 646 32.39 10.13 -7.59
CA ALA A 646 31.11 10.38 -6.92
C ALA A 646 29.91 9.84 -7.72
N LEU A 647 29.90 9.99 -9.05
CA LEU A 647 28.85 9.45 -9.93
C LEU A 647 28.84 7.91 -9.94
N ALA A 648 30.01 7.27 -9.98
CA ALA A 648 30.11 5.82 -9.82
C ALA A 648 29.67 5.37 -8.41
N GLY A 649 29.93 6.18 -7.37
CA GLY A 649 29.38 6.01 -6.02
C GLY A 649 27.86 6.11 -5.95
N VAL A 650 27.25 7.07 -6.67
CA VAL A 650 25.78 7.18 -6.83
C VAL A 650 25.23 5.91 -7.48
N ALA A 651 25.87 5.41 -8.55
CA ALA A 651 25.44 4.19 -9.23
C ALA A 651 25.54 2.95 -8.32
N LEU A 652 26.62 2.84 -7.53
CA LEU A 652 26.79 1.79 -6.52
C LEU A 652 25.72 1.87 -5.42
N GLY A 653 25.41 3.07 -4.91
CA GLY A 653 24.33 3.28 -3.95
C GLY A 653 22.95 2.96 -4.52
N VAL A 654 22.69 3.28 -5.79
CA VAL A 654 21.48 2.88 -6.53
C VAL A 654 21.36 1.36 -6.62
N LEU A 655 22.47 0.66 -6.93
CA LEU A 655 22.54 -0.81 -6.98
C LEU A 655 22.21 -1.45 -5.61
N VAL A 656 22.80 -0.93 -4.52
CA VAL A 656 22.48 -1.34 -3.14
C VAL A 656 21.00 -1.11 -2.83
N SER A 657 20.44 0.03 -3.24
CA SER A 657 19.03 0.37 -3.03
C SER A 657 18.06 -0.55 -3.78
N ALA A 658 18.42 -0.95 -5.01
CA ALA A 658 17.64 -1.91 -5.79
C ALA A 658 17.64 -3.31 -5.14
N ALA A 659 18.78 -3.74 -4.59
CA ALA A 659 18.94 -5.04 -3.91
C ALA A 659 18.26 -5.10 -2.53
N ALA A 660 18.46 -4.07 -1.69
CA ALA A 660 18.02 -4.08 -0.30
C ALA A 660 16.49 -4.17 -0.15
N PRO A 661 15.95 -4.98 0.78
CA PRO A 661 14.49 -5.13 0.95
C PRO A 661 13.85 -3.92 1.64
N THR A 662 14.57 -3.22 2.52
CA THR A 662 14.13 -2.03 3.27
C THR A 662 15.24 -0.97 3.25
N PRO A 663 14.95 0.34 3.42
CA PRO A 663 15.97 1.38 3.34
C PRO A 663 16.99 1.34 4.49
N GLU A 664 16.62 0.83 5.67
CA GLU A 664 17.53 0.66 6.81
C GLU A 664 18.62 -0.35 6.48
N ARG A 665 18.25 -1.49 5.86
CA ARG A 665 19.21 -2.51 5.40
C ARG A 665 20.06 -2.05 4.22
N ALA A 666 19.65 -1.01 3.50
CA ALA A 666 20.50 -0.38 2.50
C ALA A 666 21.57 0.49 3.16
N LEU A 667 21.19 1.29 4.17
CA LEU A 667 22.11 2.15 4.92
C LEU A 667 23.12 1.33 5.75
N SER A 668 22.72 0.21 6.35
CA SER A 668 23.63 -0.64 7.12
C SER A 668 24.76 -1.29 6.28
N VAL A 669 24.60 -1.34 4.95
CA VAL A 669 25.63 -1.85 4.02
C VAL A 669 26.65 -0.77 3.65
N VAL A 670 26.31 0.52 3.76
CA VAL A 670 27.17 1.64 3.35
C VAL A 670 28.53 1.64 4.07
N PRO A 671 28.63 1.50 5.41
CA PRO A 671 29.92 1.44 6.09
C PRO A 671 30.81 0.28 5.61
N VAL A 672 30.23 -0.88 5.33
CA VAL A 672 30.96 -2.07 4.85
C VAL A 672 31.56 -1.81 3.46
N LEU A 673 30.80 -1.19 2.55
CA LEU A 673 31.30 -0.83 1.22
C LEU A 673 32.44 0.19 1.31
N LEU A 674 32.34 1.17 2.19
CA LEU A 674 33.37 2.19 2.41
C LEU A 674 34.63 1.60 3.02
N ILE A 675 34.52 0.65 3.96
CA ILE A 675 35.67 -0.12 4.48
C ILE A 675 36.39 -0.84 3.32
N VAL A 676 35.66 -1.48 2.40
CA VAL A 676 36.27 -2.09 1.20
C VAL A 676 36.96 -1.04 0.32
N GLN A 677 36.37 0.15 0.12
CA GLN A 677 37.03 1.24 -0.62
C GLN A 677 38.31 1.73 0.10
N ILE A 678 38.30 1.81 1.44
CA ILE A 678 39.46 2.25 2.25
C ILE A 678 40.61 1.25 2.15
N LEU A 679 40.34 -0.03 2.40
CA LEU A 679 41.36 -1.08 2.46
C LEU A 679 42.07 -1.30 1.12
N PHE A 680 41.33 -1.24 0.01
CA PHE A 680 41.83 -1.60 -1.32
C PHE A 680 42.15 -0.40 -2.23
N ALA A 681 42.24 0.83 -1.69
CA ALA A 681 42.65 2.01 -2.47
C ALA A 681 44.14 2.02 -2.87
N GLY A 682 44.98 1.27 -2.14
CA GLY A 682 46.44 1.22 -2.32
C GLY A 682 47.26 2.23 -1.53
N GLN A 683 46.61 3.23 -0.89
CA GLN A 683 47.29 4.25 -0.09
C GLN A 683 47.49 3.85 1.39
N VAL A 684 46.59 3.04 1.96
CA VAL A 684 46.61 2.65 3.40
C VAL A 684 47.42 1.38 3.63
N PHE A 685 47.37 0.43 2.70
CA PHE A 685 48.07 -0.84 2.76
C PHE A 685 48.70 -1.16 1.39
N PRO A 686 49.94 -1.68 1.34
CA PRO A 686 50.54 -2.15 0.10
C PRO A 686 49.81 -3.38 -0.41
N ILE A 687 49.38 -3.35 -1.67
CA ILE A 687 48.60 -4.43 -2.29
C ILE A 687 49.56 -5.50 -2.80
N ALA A 688 49.85 -6.50 -1.97
CA ALA A 688 50.64 -7.67 -2.34
C ALA A 688 49.74 -8.90 -2.55
N GLY A 689 49.96 -9.65 -3.64
CA GLY A 689 49.22 -10.86 -4.01
C GLY A 689 48.21 -10.68 -5.15
N SER A 690 47.84 -11.78 -5.81
CA SER A 690 46.96 -11.76 -7.00
C SER A 690 45.50 -11.46 -6.65
N THR A 691 44.96 -12.06 -5.59
CA THR A 691 43.57 -11.88 -5.14
C THR A 691 43.31 -10.47 -4.61
N SER A 692 44.23 -9.91 -3.84
CA SER A 692 44.19 -8.52 -3.35
C SER A 692 44.33 -7.51 -4.49
N THR A 693 45.15 -7.79 -5.50
CA THR A 693 45.25 -6.98 -6.73
C THR A 693 43.93 -6.96 -7.50
N LEU A 694 43.29 -8.12 -7.71
CA LEU A 694 41.98 -8.19 -8.37
C LEU A 694 40.89 -7.45 -7.57
N LEU A 695 40.89 -7.56 -6.25
CA LEU A 695 39.96 -6.81 -5.38
C LEU A 695 40.21 -5.29 -5.41
N SER A 696 41.45 -4.85 -5.56
CA SER A 696 41.78 -3.42 -5.73
C SER A 696 41.42 -2.90 -7.12
N GLN A 697 41.63 -3.67 -8.18
CA GLN A 697 41.13 -3.32 -9.52
C GLN A 697 39.59 -3.23 -9.56
N ALA A 698 38.90 -3.91 -8.62
CA ALA A 698 37.46 -3.84 -8.42
C ALA A 698 36.94 -2.65 -7.59
N THR A 699 37.79 -1.84 -6.94
CA THR A 699 37.35 -0.66 -6.16
C THR A 699 37.38 0.64 -6.95
N LEU A 700 36.40 1.50 -6.68
CA LEU A 700 36.34 2.86 -7.24
C LEU A 700 37.46 3.74 -6.69
N SER A 701 37.80 3.54 -5.42
CA SER A 701 38.85 4.29 -4.74
C SER A 701 40.24 4.08 -5.34
N ARG A 702 40.57 2.86 -5.80
CA ARG A 702 41.86 2.61 -6.46
C ARG A 702 41.99 3.44 -7.74
N TRP A 703 41.03 3.34 -8.67
CA TRP A 703 41.10 4.07 -9.94
C TRP A 703 41.00 5.59 -9.78
N ALA A 704 40.23 6.08 -8.80
CA ALA A 704 40.19 7.49 -8.47
C ALA A 704 41.51 7.99 -7.86
N MET A 705 42.14 7.22 -6.95
CA MET A 705 43.48 7.53 -6.44
C MET A 705 44.55 7.47 -7.53
N ASP A 706 44.46 6.50 -8.43
CA ASP A 706 45.43 6.33 -9.52
C ASP A 706 45.38 7.51 -10.51
N ALA A 707 44.17 7.97 -10.84
CA ALA A 707 43.95 9.18 -11.65
C ALA A 707 44.44 10.46 -10.95
N LEU A 708 44.12 10.67 -9.66
CA LEU A 708 44.59 11.85 -8.92
C LEU A 708 46.10 11.85 -8.68
N GLY A 709 46.69 10.68 -8.42
CA GLY A 709 48.13 10.53 -8.22
C GLY A 709 48.94 10.66 -9.51
N ALA A 710 48.35 10.31 -10.66
CA ALA A 710 48.89 10.63 -11.98
C ALA A 710 48.76 12.12 -12.31
N THR A 711 47.58 12.73 -12.03
CA THR A 711 47.30 14.16 -12.20
C THR A 711 48.33 15.05 -11.49
N LEU A 712 48.65 14.76 -10.22
CA LEU A 712 49.65 15.49 -9.43
C LEU A 712 51.07 14.92 -9.52
N ASN A 713 51.29 13.94 -10.40
CA ASN A 713 52.54 13.18 -10.55
C ASN A 713 53.25 12.88 -9.22
N LEU A 714 52.59 12.14 -8.32
CA LEU A 714 53.10 11.88 -6.96
C LEU A 714 54.48 11.19 -6.92
N ASN A 715 55.04 10.74 -8.03
CA ASN A 715 56.40 10.18 -8.07
C ASN A 715 57.48 11.28 -7.99
N THR A 716 57.16 12.56 -8.20
CA THR A 716 58.11 13.68 -8.06
C THR A 716 58.22 14.25 -6.64
N PHE A 717 57.49 13.72 -5.65
CA PHE A 717 57.60 14.13 -4.24
C PHE A 717 58.51 13.17 -3.45
N CYS A 718 59.36 13.71 -2.57
CA CYS A 718 60.33 12.89 -1.82
C CYS A 718 59.67 12.12 -0.66
N ASP A 719 60.07 10.85 -0.50
CA ASP A 719 59.76 9.98 0.65
C ASP A 719 60.91 10.00 1.68
N LEU A 720 61.14 11.15 2.32
CA LEU A 720 62.14 11.28 3.40
C LEU A 720 61.48 11.26 4.79
N PRO A 721 61.79 10.28 5.66
CA PRO A 721 61.47 10.36 7.08
C PRO A 721 62.42 11.36 7.77
N ASN A 722 61.97 11.94 8.90
CA ASN A 722 62.76 12.87 9.72
C ASN A 722 63.94 12.16 10.41
N LEU A 723 65.03 11.94 9.66
CA LEU A 723 66.28 11.35 10.16
C LEU A 723 67.10 12.37 10.95
N ALA A 724 66.69 12.61 12.19
CA ALA A 724 67.58 13.16 13.20
C ALA A 724 68.70 12.13 13.47
N THR A 725 69.94 12.45 13.10
CA THR A 725 71.11 11.66 13.47
C THR A 725 71.36 11.76 14.98
N ALA A 726 71.97 10.73 15.58
CA ALA A 726 72.30 10.70 17.01
C ALA A 726 73.11 11.93 17.49
N ASP A 727 73.88 12.54 16.58
CA ASP A 727 74.77 13.67 16.84
C ASP A 727 74.04 15.04 16.81
N GLY A 728 72.71 15.06 16.69
CA GLY A 728 71.88 16.27 16.75
C GLY A 728 71.93 17.20 15.52
N SER A 729 72.85 16.98 14.57
CA SER A 729 72.94 17.79 13.35
C SER A 729 71.88 17.40 12.31
N ALA A 730 71.06 18.35 11.86
CA ALA A 730 70.17 18.14 10.73
C ALA A 730 70.96 18.16 9.41
N ARG A 731 70.82 17.11 8.57
CA ARG A 731 71.37 17.13 7.21
C ARG A 731 70.59 18.12 6.34
N PRO A 732 71.24 18.94 5.50
CA PRO A 732 70.52 19.95 4.71
C PRO A 732 69.67 19.32 3.59
N PRO A 733 68.58 19.97 3.14
CA PRO A 733 67.59 19.38 2.24
C PRO A 733 68.05 19.11 0.80
N TRP A 734 69.31 19.40 0.43
CA TRP A 734 69.84 19.07 -0.90
C TRP A 734 70.04 17.57 -1.14
N ALA A 735 69.71 16.69 -0.19
CA ALA A 735 69.68 15.24 -0.43
C ALA A 735 68.71 14.81 -1.57
N CYS A 736 67.70 15.62 -1.92
CA CYS A 736 66.86 15.43 -3.12
C CYS A 736 67.40 16.13 -4.39
N ALA A 737 68.62 16.69 -4.39
CA ALA A 737 69.23 17.37 -5.55
C ALA A 737 70.74 17.08 -5.68
N LEU A 738 71.15 16.58 -6.86
CA LEU A 738 72.52 16.18 -7.22
C LEU A 738 73.10 14.94 -6.49
N GLY A 739 72.69 13.76 -6.95
CA GLY A 739 73.60 12.71 -7.45
C GLY A 739 74.64 12.05 -6.51
N THR A 740 74.66 12.37 -5.22
CA THR A 740 75.69 11.88 -4.26
C THR A 740 75.32 10.59 -3.54
N LEU A 741 74.09 10.09 -3.71
CA LEU A 741 73.78 8.68 -3.50
C LEU A 741 73.78 7.97 -4.85
N ARG A 742 74.75 7.07 -5.06
CA ARG A 742 74.69 6.08 -6.16
C ARG A 742 73.61 5.05 -5.83
N TRP A 743 72.38 5.39 -6.18
CA TRP A 743 71.26 4.48 -6.30
C TRP A 743 71.64 3.35 -7.28
N ARG A 744 71.38 2.08 -6.93
CA ARG A 744 71.70 0.94 -7.79
C ARG A 744 70.76 0.95 -9.00
N PRO A 745 71.26 0.90 -10.25
CA PRO A 745 70.42 0.97 -11.44
C PRO A 745 69.41 -0.19 -11.56
N ASP A 746 69.60 -1.26 -10.77
CA ASP A 746 68.80 -2.48 -10.79
C ASP A 746 67.58 -2.46 -9.84
N GLU A 747 67.47 -1.49 -8.93
CA GLU A 747 66.43 -1.43 -7.87
C GLU A 747 65.37 -0.35 -8.13
N ALA A 748 64.83 -0.34 -9.36
CA ALA A 748 63.70 0.51 -9.73
C ALA A 748 62.48 0.26 -8.83
N PHE A 749 62.20 1.21 -7.92
CA PHE A 749 60.86 1.41 -7.39
C PHE A 749 59.92 1.59 -8.59
N PRO A 750 58.94 0.70 -8.81
CA PRO A 750 58.01 0.86 -9.93
C PRO A 750 57.25 2.18 -9.78
N ASP A 751 57.05 2.89 -10.89
CA ASP A 751 56.22 4.11 -10.92
C ASP A 751 54.82 3.80 -10.34
N ALA A 752 54.59 4.23 -9.10
CA ALA A 752 53.37 3.90 -8.35
C ALA A 752 52.10 4.52 -8.98
N TYR A 753 52.31 5.57 -9.79
CA TYR A 753 51.35 6.26 -10.62
C TYR A 753 52.00 6.54 -11.97
N THR A 754 51.30 6.38 -13.10
CA THR A 754 51.86 6.75 -14.42
C THR A 754 51.25 8.07 -14.90
N ALA A 755 52.02 9.15 -14.80
CA ALA A 755 51.59 10.52 -15.10
C ALA A 755 51.51 10.79 -16.61
N THR A 756 50.55 10.15 -17.29
CA THR A 756 50.31 10.32 -18.73
C THR A 756 48.84 10.60 -19.05
N ALA A 757 48.60 11.39 -20.09
CA ALA A 757 47.23 11.69 -20.56
C ALA A 757 46.50 10.44 -21.10
N ASP A 758 47.22 9.39 -21.50
CA ASP A 758 46.60 8.10 -21.86
C ASP A 758 46.15 7.31 -20.64
N HIS A 759 46.97 7.25 -19.60
CA HIS A 759 46.59 6.58 -18.34
C HIS A 759 45.44 7.29 -17.63
N LEU A 760 45.46 8.63 -17.57
CA LEU A 760 44.38 9.41 -16.99
C LEU A 760 43.05 9.18 -17.73
N ARG A 761 43.07 9.15 -19.07
CA ARG A 761 41.90 8.82 -19.90
C ARG A 761 41.42 7.38 -19.70
N GLN A 762 42.33 6.42 -19.50
CA GLN A 762 41.96 5.04 -19.16
C GLN A 762 41.29 4.95 -17.79
N ALA A 763 41.85 5.59 -16.75
CA ALA A 763 41.27 5.59 -15.41
C ALA A 763 39.87 6.26 -15.36
N TRP A 764 39.70 7.40 -16.05
CA TRP A 764 38.38 8.01 -16.24
C TRP A 764 37.42 7.11 -17.03
N GLY A 765 37.90 6.41 -18.05
CA GLY A 765 37.15 5.41 -18.81
C GLY A 765 36.66 4.24 -17.93
N VAL A 766 37.50 3.75 -17.02
CA VAL A 766 37.14 2.69 -16.05
C VAL A 766 36.11 3.19 -15.03
N LEU A 767 36.26 4.40 -14.48
CA LEU A 767 35.25 5.00 -13.59
C LEU A 767 33.89 5.19 -14.30
N GLY A 768 33.90 5.63 -15.57
CA GLY A 768 32.70 5.66 -16.43
C GLY A 768 32.13 4.27 -16.70
N GLY A 769 32.99 3.27 -16.89
CA GLY A 769 32.62 1.86 -17.01
C GLY A 769 31.90 1.34 -15.77
N TYR A 770 32.36 1.68 -14.56
CA TYR A 770 31.69 1.33 -13.30
C TYR A 770 30.32 2.01 -13.14
N LEU A 771 30.21 3.29 -13.50
CA LEU A 771 28.93 4.02 -13.54
C LEU A 771 27.91 3.29 -14.43
N LEU A 772 28.31 2.86 -15.62
CA LEU A 772 27.46 2.08 -16.53
C LEU A 772 27.14 0.67 -15.99
N LEU A 773 28.15 -0.03 -15.45
CA LEU A 773 28.02 -1.40 -14.92
C LEU A 773 27.05 -1.47 -13.74
N TYR A 774 27.23 -0.62 -12.72
CA TYR A 774 26.36 -0.63 -11.54
C TYR A 774 24.93 -0.17 -11.88
N SER A 775 24.77 0.79 -12.80
CA SER A 775 23.45 1.20 -13.31
C SER A 775 22.75 0.07 -14.09
N GLY A 776 23.50 -0.66 -14.92
CA GLY A 776 23.02 -1.83 -15.65
C GLY A 776 22.59 -2.96 -14.70
N LEU A 777 23.43 -3.29 -13.71
CA LEU A 777 23.13 -4.28 -12.68
C LEU A 777 21.89 -3.90 -11.85
N ALA A 778 21.72 -2.62 -11.51
CA ALA A 778 20.52 -2.14 -10.82
C ALA A 778 19.26 -2.33 -11.68
N GLY A 779 19.35 -2.03 -12.99
CA GLY A 779 18.29 -2.31 -13.96
C GLY A 779 17.96 -3.80 -14.09
N VAL A 780 18.98 -4.66 -14.11
CA VAL A 780 18.83 -6.12 -14.13
C VAL A 780 18.18 -6.63 -12.84
N LEU A 781 18.53 -6.12 -11.66
CA LEU A 781 17.87 -6.50 -10.40
C LEU A 781 16.39 -6.08 -10.37
N LEU A 782 16.06 -4.87 -10.82
CA LEU A 782 14.67 -4.41 -10.92
C LEU A 782 13.87 -5.27 -11.93
N TRP A 783 14.47 -5.61 -13.07
CA TRP A 783 13.86 -6.47 -14.09
C TRP A 783 13.71 -7.93 -13.62
N LEU A 784 14.70 -8.49 -12.91
CA LEU A 784 14.61 -9.83 -12.31
C LEU A 784 13.53 -9.90 -11.22
N ARG A 785 13.31 -8.80 -10.48
CA ARG A 785 12.23 -8.67 -9.48
C ARG A 785 10.86 -8.66 -10.16
N GLU A 786 10.70 -7.91 -11.25
CA GLU A 786 9.51 -7.94 -12.12
C GLU A 786 9.28 -9.34 -12.72
N GLN A 787 10.33 -9.97 -13.25
CA GLN A 787 10.28 -11.34 -13.77
C GLN A 787 9.90 -12.36 -12.69
N ARG A 788 10.36 -12.25 -11.44
CA ARG A 788 9.95 -13.16 -10.35
C ARG A 788 8.46 -13.07 -10.02
N ILE A 789 7.85 -11.90 -10.18
CA ILE A 789 6.39 -11.73 -10.08
C ILE A 789 5.71 -12.39 -11.29
N GLY A 790 6.16 -12.06 -12.51
CA GLY A 790 5.60 -12.59 -13.76
C GLY A 790 5.74 -14.11 -13.92
N TRP A 791 6.89 -14.71 -13.58
CA TRP A 791 7.15 -16.14 -13.68
C TRP A 791 6.25 -16.98 -12.76
N ARG A 792 5.96 -16.49 -11.55
CA ARG A 792 5.01 -17.14 -10.64
C ARG A 792 3.60 -17.23 -11.25
N VAL A 793 3.21 -16.26 -12.08
CA VAL A 793 1.96 -16.30 -12.86
C VAL A 793 2.10 -17.17 -14.12
N ARG A 794 3.23 -17.09 -14.82
CA ARG A 794 3.46 -17.81 -16.10
C ARG A 794 3.57 -19.33 -15.93
N LEU A 795 4.30 -19.81 -14.92
CA LEU A 795 4.37 -21.24 -14.56
C LEU A 795 2.99 -21.83 -14.24
N ARG A 796 2.13 -21.05 -13.58
CA ARG A 796 0.74 -21.46 -13.28
C ARG A 796 -0.14 -21.52 -14.53
N ARG A 797 0.00 -20.55 -15.46
CA ARG A 797 -0.66 -20.63 -16.78
C ARG A 797 -0.19 -21.85 -17.59
N MET A 798 1.09 -22.21 -17.53
CA MET A 798 1.61 -23.41 -18.21
C MET A 798 1.10 -24.72 -17.58
N ARG A 799 1.03 -24.84 -16.24
CA ARG A 799 0.41 -26.01 -15.58
C ARG A 799 -1.07 -26.18 -15.94
N LYS A 800 -1.80 -25.09 -16.20
CA LYS A 800 -3.20 -25.10 -16.69
C LYS A 800 -3.38 -25.48 -18.16
N ALA A 801 -2.31 -25.59 -18.96
CA ALA A 801 -2.41 -25.94 -20.38
C ALA A 801 -2.54 -27.45 -20.62
N VAL A 802 -2.39 -28.27 -19.59
CA VAL A 802 -2.74 -29.69 -19.62
C VAL A 802 -4.22 -29.81 -19.23
N PRO A 803 -5.12 -30.29 -20.12
CA PRO A 803 -6.49 -30.56 -19.74
C PRO A 803 -6.52 -31.70 -18.71
N PRO A 804 -7.42 -31.68 -17.71
CA PRO A 804 -7.61 -32.82 -16.83
C PRO A 804 -8.03 -34.04 -17.66
N ALA A 805 -7.41 -35.19 -17.40
CA ALA A 805 -7.84 -36.44 -18.01
C ALA A 805 -9.33 -36.71 -17.65
N PRO A 806 -10.15 -37.20 -18.59
CA PRO A 806 -11.57 -37.44 -18.32
C PRO A 806 -11.72 -38.44 -17.17
N ALA A 807 -12.51 -38.08 -16.17
CA ALA A 807 -12.76 -38.95 -15.02
C ALA A 807 -13.36 -40.29 -15.47
N PRO A 808 -12.90 -41.44 -14.92
CA PRO A 808 -13.43 -42.74 -15.29
C PRO A 808 -14.91 -42.82 -14.94
N GLN A 809 -15.73 -43.21 -15.91
CA GLN A 809 -17.19 -43.27 -15.74
C GLN A 809 -17.55 -44.43 -14.81
N THR A 810 -18.05 -44.12 -13.62
CA THR A 810 -18.50 -45.13 -12.65
C THR A 810 -19.89 -45.66 -13.03
N THR A 811 -19.92 -46.74 -13.81
CA THR A 811 -21.11 -47.58 -14.01
C THR A 811 -21.59 -48.19 -12.68
N PRO A 812 -22.89 -48.18 -12.36
CA PRO A 812 -23.39 -48.63 -11.06
C PRO A 812 -23.58 -50.16 -10.96
N ALA A 813 -23.14 -50.69 -9.81
CA ALA A 813 -23.65 -51.85 -9.07
C ALA A 813 -23.87 -53.22 -9.75
N LEU A 814 -23.18 -54.24 -9.22
CA LEU A 814 -23.80 -55.52 -8.86
C LEU A 814 -23.00 -56.22 -7.73
N PRO A 815 -23.62 -56.69 -6.62
CA PRO A 815 -22.89 -57.20 -5.46
C PRO A 815 -22.91 -58.74 -5.33
N ILE A 816 -21.75 -59.41 -5.25
CA ILE A 816 -21.64 -60.84 -4.91
C ILE A 816 -20.52 -61.12 -3.88
N MET A 817 -20.95 -61.24 -2.63
CA MET A 817 -20.61 -62.20 -1.57
C MET A 817 -19.39 -63.16 -1.66
N MET A 818 -18.71 -63.35 -0.50
CA MET A 818 -17.88 -64.52 -0.08
C MET A 818 -16.53 -64.79 -0.81
N GLN A 819 -15.53 -65.49 -0.24
CA GLN A 819 -15.05 -65.68 1.15
C GLN A 819 -13.68 -66.43 1.11
N HIS A 820 -12.84 -66.24 2.15
CA HIS A 820 -11.82 -67.20 2.65
C HIS A 820 -10.60 -67.62 1.79
N LEU A 821 -9.59 -68.16 2.52
CA LEU A 821 -8.34 -68.83 2.09
C LEU A 821 -7.37 -67.96 1.24
N ALA A 822 -6.14 -67.65 1.62
CA ALA A 822 -5.16 -68.24 2.54
C ALA A 822 -4.61 -69.63 2.12
N THR A 823 -3.52 -69.65 1.33
CA THR A 823 -2.22 -70.29 1.70
C THR A 823 -1.16 -70.27 0.57
N ARG A 824 0.12 -70.31 0.98
CA ARG A 824 1.28 -70.98 0.32
C ARG A 824 1.67 -70.66 -1.15
N SER A 825 2.80 -69.95 -1.24
CA SER A 825 4.09 -70.52 -1.69
C SER A 825 4.36 -70.90 -3.17
N ALA A 826 4.93 -69.92 -3.88
CA ALA A 826 6.27 -70.00 -4.51
C ALA A 826 6.49 -70.54 -5.96
N ARG A 827 7.56 -69.95 -6.54
CA ARG A 827 8.47 -70.35 -7.65
C ARG A 827 8.24 -69.81 -9.08
N SER A 828 9.39 -69.34 -9.62
CA SER A 828 9.71 -68.94 -11.01
C SER A 828 8.94 -67.78 -11.64
N GLY A 829 9.57 -66.87 -12.40
CA GLY A 829 11.03 -66.64 -12.54
C GLY A 829 11.45 -65.99 -13.87
N ARG A 830 12.42 -65.06 -13.79
CA ARG A 830 13.04 -64.25 -14.87
C ARG A 830 12.14 -63.18 -15.51
N GLU A 831 12.55 -61.92 -15.32
CA GLU A 831 12.47 -60.85 -16.32
C GLU A 831 13.79 -60.02 -16.28
N GLU A 832 13.87 -59.00 -17.13
CA GLU A 832 15.07 -58.40 -17.75
C GLU A 832 15.82 -57.30 -16.95
N PRO A 833 16.98 -56.78 -17.44
CA PRO A 833 17.90 -56.00 -16.61
C PRO A 833 17.80 -54.46 -16.74
N THR A 834 18.03 -53.81 -15.59
CA THR A 834 18.84 -52.59 -15.37
C THR A 834 18.60 -51.33 -16.23
N LEU A 835 18.11 -50.26 -15.56
CA LEU A 835 18.63 -48.90 -15.81
C LEU A 835 18.57 -47.98 -14.55
N ILE A 836 19.65 -48.09 -13.76
CA ILE A 836 20.25 -47.15 -12.78
C ILE A 836 19.41 -45.95 -12.30
N ALA A 837 19.15 -45.92 -10.97
CA ALA A 837 18.99 -44.69 -10.19
C ALA A 837 19.54 -44.89 -8.76
N PRO A 838 20.38 -43.98 -8.23
CA PRO A 838 20.76 -43.96 -6.82
C PRO A 838 19.97 -42.89 -6.03
N ALA A 839 19.89 -42.92 -4.70
CA ALA A 839 19.89 -43.99 -3.71
C ALA A 839 19.52 -43.30 -2.39
N ALA A 840 18.67 -43.91 -1.55
CA ALA A 840 18.35 -43.39 -0.21
C ALA A 840 18.87 -44.36 0.85
N VAL A 841 19.41 -43.84 1.95
CA VAL A 841 19.79 -44.63 3.13
C VAL A 841 19.39 -43.87 4.39
N VAL A 842 18.75 -44.59 5.30
CA VAL A 842 18.59 -44.27 6.73
C VAL A 842 19.05 -45.53 7.45
N ASP A 843 20.04 -45.44 8.35
CA ASP A 843 19.78 -45.48 9.80
C ASP A 843 21.07 -45.52 10.68
N ASN A 844 20.91 -45.00 11.90
CA ASN A 844 21.52 -45.35 13.19
C ASN A 844 23.04 -45.55 13.50
N GLN A 845 23.32 -45.16 14.76
CA GLN A 845 24.26 -45.71 15.77
C GLN A 845 25.78 -45.38 15.80
N ASN A 846 26.12 -44.72 16.92
CA ASN A 846 27.14 -45.06 17.93
C ASN A 846 28.52 -44.37 18.05
N THR A 847 28.86 -44.15 19.33
CA THR A 847 30.18 -44.10 20.00
C THR A 847 31.20 -42.96 19.80
N THR A 848 31.18 -42.04 20.79
CA THR A 848 32.28 -41.63 21.72
C THR A 848 33.68 -41.17 21.24
N PHE A 849 34.19 -40.11 21.90
CA PHE A 849 35.58 -39.82 22.38
C PHE A 849 35.98 -38.33 22.18
N PRO A 850 36.92 -37.74 22.95
CA PRO A 850 37.28 -37.93 24.37
C PRO A 850 37.21 -36.59 25.18
N LEU A 851 37.77 -36.55 26.40
CA LEU A 851 37.66 -35.45 27.39
C LEU A 851 39.04 -34.95 27.89
N LEU A 852 39.03 -33.91 28.75
CA LEU A 852 40.14 -33.24 29.47
C LEU A 852 40.88 -32.11 28.69
N ARG A 853 41.32 -31.01 29.32
CA ARG A 853 41.46 -30.67 30.77
C ARG A 853 41.00 -29.23 31.10
N THR A 854 40.97 -28.88 32.39
CA THR A 854 40.24 -27.74 32.98
C THR A 854 41.11 -26.56 33.44
N THR A 855 40.49 -25.36 33.54
CA THR A 855 40.75 -24.40 34.65
C THR A 855 39.55 -23.47 34.88
N ALA A 856 38.97 -23.51 36.11
CA ALA A 856 38.09 -22.54 36.80
C ALA A 856 36.80 -22.00 36.12
N GLY A 857 35.70 -21.86 36.90
CA GLY A 857 34.72 -20.78 36.63
C GLY A 857 33.18 -21.00 36.73
N GLN A 858 32.66 -22.02 37.45
CA GLN A 858 31.24 -22.14 37.92
C GLN A 858 30.06 -21.62 37.04
N TYR A 859 29.16 -22.54 36.65
CA TYR A 859 27.70 -22.30 36.58
C TYR A 859 26.94 -23.54 37.09
N ILE A 860 25.68 -23.37 37.54
CA ILE A 860 24.85 -24.42 38.17
C ILE A 860 23.71 -24.87 37.22
N THR A 861 23.24 -26.11 37.41
CA THR A 861 22.41 -26.93 36.50
C THR A 861 20.89 -26.84 36.71
N GLU A 862 20.15 -27.23 35.65
CA GLU A 862 19.00 -28.21 35.49
C GLU A 862 18.40 -28.90 36.76
N PRO A 863 17.29 -29.72 36.73
CA PRO A 863 16.46 -30.27 35.62
C PRO A 863 14.91 -30.25 35.89
N THR A 864 14.12 -31.24 35.40
CA THR A 864 13.30 -31.13 34.17
C THR A 864 12.32 -32.34 33.95
N VAL A 865 11.07 -32.06 33.48
CA VAL A 865 9.93 -32.95 33.01
C VAL A 865 9.13 -33.92 33.96
N VAL A 866 7.89 -34.25 33.50
CA VAL A 866 7.12 -35.55 33.60
C VAL A 866 6.37 -35.89 34.93
N VAL A 867 5.20 -36.60 35.00
CA VAL A 867 3.98 -36.74 34.14
C VAL A 867 2.87 -37.59 34.86
N SER A 868 1.55 -37.33 34.65
CA SER A 868 0.36 -38.22 34.93
C SER A 868 0.07 -38.70 36.39
N ALA A 869 -1.06 -39.33 36.80
CA ALA A 869 -2.51 -39.31 36.47
C ALA A 869 -3.32 -40.19 37.51
N THR A 870 -4.60 -40.53 37.25
CA THR A 870 -5.53 -41.48 37.98
C THR A 870 -6.05 -41.01 39.38
N HIS A 871 -7.38 -40.94 39.67
CA HIS A 871 -8.46 -41.96 39.85
C HIS A 871 -8.40 -42.70 41.22
N ALA A 872 -9.47 -43.01 41.96
CA ALA A 872 -10.95 -42.80 41.85
C ALA A 872 -11.61 -42.90 43.28
N ASP A 873 -12.92 -42.84 43.55
CA ASP A 873 -14.14 -42.69 42.71
C ASP A 873 -15.10 -41.57 43.24
N GLU A 874 -16.35 -41.67 43.76
CA GLU A 874 -17.33 -42.74 44.09
C GLU A 874 -18.80 -42.29 43.81
N HIS A 875 -19.77 -43.22 43.91
CA HIS A 875 -21.23 -43.05 43.69
C HIS A 875 -21.95 -42.25 44.82
N THR A 876 -23.14 -41.65 44.66
CA THR A 876 -24.44 -42.29 44.30
C THR A 876 -25.54 -41.26 43.94
N THR A 877 -26.63 -41.72 43.31
CA THR A 877 -27.76 -40.96 42.73
C THR A 877 -28.82 -40.43 43.70
N LEU A 878 -29.49 -39.31 43.36
CA LEU A 878 -30.96 -39.24 43.17
C LEU A 878 -31.48 -37.88 42.59
N ARG A 879 -32.80 -37.81 42.32
CA ARG A 879 -33.62 -36.76 41.67
C ARG A 879 -34.75 -36.31 42.65
N PRO A 880 -35.64 -35.32 42.36
CA PRO A 880 -35.58 -34.10 41.50
C PRO A 880 -36.27 -32.85 42.17
N ILE A 881 -36.71 -31.87 41.34
CA ILE A 881 -37.71 -30.80 41.60
C ILE A 881 -37.20 -29.52 42.31
N ALA A 882 -37.88 -28.40 42.05
CA ALA A 882 -37.49 -27.02 42.38
C ALA A 882 -38.53 -26.32 43.27
N ALA A 883 -38.10 -25.32 44.06
CA ALA A 883 -38.75 -24.01 44.22
C ALA A 883 -37.93 -23.03 45.11
N GLU A 884 -37.85 -21.78 44.65
CA GLU A 884 -37.82 -20.50 45.39
C GLU A 884 -37.04 -20.27 46.72
N GLN A 885 -36.16 -19.27 46.63
CA GLN A 885 -35.87 -18.18 47.61
C GLN A 885 -34.91 -18.39 48.81
N GLU A 886 -34.33 -17.24 49.20
CA GLU A 886 -33.25 -16.88 50.15
C GLU A 886 -33.24 -17.58 51.53
N PRO A 887 -32.08 -17.71 52.24
CA PRO A 887 -31.12 -16.61 52.46
C PRO A 887 -29.60 -16.94 52.60
N LEU A 888 -28.80 -15.90 52.90
CA LEU A 888 -27.48 -15.95 53.54
C LEU A 888 -27.57 -16.50 55.00
N PRO A 889 -26.50 -17.02 55.65
CA PRO A 889 -25.14 -16.44 55.61
C PRO A 889 -23.93 -17.42 55.74
N ASP A 890 -22.76 -16.80 55.94
CA ASP A 890 -21.56 -17.28 56.64
C ASP A 890 -20.83 -18.57 56.21
N THR A 891 -19.75 -18.36 55.45
CA THR A 891 -18.48 -19.07 55.69
C THR A 891 -17.32 -18.16 55.26
N ALA A 892 -16.18 -18.21 55.96
CA ALA A 892 -15.05 -17.33 55.67
C ALA A 892 -14.34 -17.71 54.35
N PRO A 893 -13.84 -16.74 53.55
CA PRO A 893 -13.13 -17.04 52.32
C PRO A 893 -11.79 -17.75 52.60
N ALA A 894 -11.41 -18.65 51.69
CA ALA A 894 -10.13 -19.36 51.75
C ALA A 894 -8.92 -18.43 51.64
N ALA A 895 -7.74 -18.91 52.07
CA ALA A 895 -6.50 -18.14 52.05
C ALA A 895 -6.13 -17.70 50.61
N PRO A 896 -5.61 -16.46 50.43
CA PRO A 896 -5.33 -15.90 49.11
C PRO A 896 -4.11 -16.56 48.45
N ASP A 897 -4.16 -16.61 47.11
CA ASP A 897 -3.08 -17.13 46.28
C ASP A 897 -1.84 -16.20 46.31
N SER A 898 -0.65 -16.81 46.44
CA SER A 898 0.61 -16.15 46.83
C SER A 898 1.22 -15.20 45.79
N THR A 899 0.52 -14.98 44.67
CA THR A 899 0.95 -14.12 43.55
C THR A 899 0.17 -12.79 43.48
N MET A 900 -0.85 -12.60 44.30
CA MET A 900 -1.68 -11.38 44.33
C MET A 900 -1.11 -10.32 45.29
N PRO A 901 -1.11 -9.01 44.95
CA PRO A 901 -0.60 -7.96 45.84
C PRO A 901 -1.47 -7.80 47.08
N HIS A 902 -0.88 -7.94 48.27
CA HIS A 902 -1.64 -8.13 49.51
C HIS A 902 -2.09 -6.81 50.16
N ILE A 903 -3.19 -6.24 49.68
CA ILE A 903 -3.71 -4.95 50.17
C ILE A 903 -4.47 -5.15 51.49
N SER A 904 -3.88 -4.72 52.62
CA SER A 904 -4.36 -5.01 53.98
C SER A 904 -5.82 -4.63 54.30
N ARG A 905 -6.44 -3.74 53.51
CA ARG A 905 -7.84 -3.32 53.62
C ARG A 905 -8.81 -4.07 52.69
N TYR A 906 -8.35 -4.66 51.58
CA TYR A 906 -9.20 -5.12 50.48
C TYR A 906 -8.92 -6.57 50.10
N THR A 907 -9.94 -7.42 50.10
CA THR A 907 -9.84 -8.81 49.63
C THR A 907 -9.84 -8.82 48.11
N ILE A 908 -8.70 -9.05 47.45
CA ILE A 908 -8.66 -9.22 45.99
C ILE A 908 -9.41 -10.50 45.60
N GLU A 909 -10.28 -10.40 44.59
CA GLU A 909 -11.04 -11.53 44.05
C GLU A 909 -10.41 -12.10 42.77
N VAL A 910 -9.93 -11.24 41.85
CA VAL A 910 -9.37 -11.65 40.54
C VAL A 910 -8.64 -10.48 39.84
N GLU A 911 -7.63 -10.75 39.01
CA GLU A 911 -7.13 -9.76 38.04
C GLU A 911 -8.14 -9.61 36.88
N LEU A 912 -8.49 -8.37 36.52
CA LEU A 912 -9.32 -8.04 35.36
C LEU A 912 -8.50 -7.75 34.10
N GLY A 913 -7.19 -7.53 34.26
CA GLY A 913 -6.20 -7.46 33.20
C GLY A 913 -5.23 -6.30 33.32
N SER A 914 -4.09 -6.47 32.64
CA SER A 914 -2.98 -5.52 32.56
C SER A 914 -2.99 -4.76 31.23
N ARG A 915 -3.07 -3.42 31.27
CA ARG A 915 -3.06 -2.57 30.05
C ARG A 915 -2.39 -1.21 30.32
N GLY A 916 -1.37 -0.90 29.51
CA GLY A 916 -0.63 0.36 29.62
C GLY A 916 0.23 0.39 30.87
N LEU A 917 0.12 1.45 31.67
CA LEU A 917 0.92 1.64 32.90
C LEU A 917 0.40 0.84 34.11
N PHE A 918 -0.82 0.28 34.03
CA PHE A 918 -1.54 -0.25 35.19
C PHE A 918 -2.03 -1.69 35.00
N THR A 919 -2.02 -2.44 36.10
CA THR A 919 -2.75 -3.69 36.27
C THR A 919 -4.03 -3.42 37.06
N THR A 920 -5.17 -3.98 36.62
CA THR A 920 -6.48 -3.76 37.25
C THR A 920 -7.00 -5.04 37.91
N TYR A 921 -7.34 -4.97 39.18
CA TYR A 921 -7.92 -6.06 39.98
C TYR A 921 -9.38 -5.75 40.33
N ARG A 922 -10.19 -6.79 40.53
CA ARG A 922 -11.46 -6.70 41.26
C ARG A 922 -11.19 -7.08 42.70
N ALA A 923 -11.68 -6.29 43.64
CA ALA A 923 -11.56 -6.57 45.07
C ALA A 923 -12.87 -6.28 45.80
N TYR A 924 -13.00 -6.81 47.01
CA TYR A 924 -14.08 -6.55 47.93
C TYR A 924 -13.58 -5.67 49.09
N ASP A 925 -14.29 -4.59 49.37
CA ASP A 925 -14.08 -3.76 50.56
C ASP A 925 -15.00 -4.26 51.69
N PRO A 926 -14.46 -4.90 52.75
CA PRO A 926 -15.27 -5.40 53.86
C PRO A 926 -15.90 -4.28 54.70
N LEU A 927 -15.34 -3.06 54.69
CA LEU A 927 -15.88 -1.92 55.45
C LEU A 927 -17.12 -1.33 54.76
N THR A 928 -17.13 -1.22 53.43
CA THR A 928 -18.29 -0.72 52.68
C THR A 928 -19.21 -1.81 52.12
N ARG A 929 -18.85 -3.10 52.33
CA ARG A 929 -19.52 -4.30 51.79
C ARG A 929 -19.77 -4.23 50.28
N ARG A 930 -18.79 -3.77 49.51
CA ARG A 930 -18.91 -3.53 48.06
C ARG A 930 -17.72 -4.04 47.27
N ARG A 931 -17.99 -4.47 46.04
CA ARG A 931 -16.94 -4.73 45.03
C ARG A 931 -16.43 -3.42 44.45
N VAL A 932 -15.12 -3.29 44.35
CA VAL A 932 -14.37 -2.15 43.83
C VAL A 932 -13.40 -2.62 42.74
N ALA A 933 -12.96 -1.70 41.89
CA ALA A 933 -11.85 -1.93 40.97
C ALA A 933 -10.60 -1.25 41.51
N ILE A 934 -9.49 -1.98 41.64
CA ILE A 934 -8.22 -1.44 42.14
C ILE A 934 -7.21 -1.44 41.00
N LYS A 935 -6.61 -0.28 40.72
CA LYS A 935 -5.50 -0.16 39.77
C LYS A 935 -4.19 -0.02 40.51
N VAL A 936 -3.19 -0.81 40.13
CA VAL A 936 -1.82 -0.73 40.65
C VAL A 936 -0.91 -0.30 39.51
N LEU A 937 -0.06 0.71 39.73
CA LEU A 937 0.97 1.12 38.78
C LEU A 937 2.06 0.04 38.71
N GLN A 938 2.35 -0.49 37.53
CA GLN A 938 3.32 -1.58 37.41
C GLN A 938 4.72 -1.14 37.82
N ALA A 939 5.44 -1.99 38.58
CA ALA A 939 6.78 -1.74 39.11
C ALA A 939 7.76 -1.10 38.11
N GLN A 940 7.76 -1.55 36.86
CA GLN A 940 8.60 -1.05 35.77
C GLN A 940 8.40 0.44 35.39
N TYR A 941 7.33 1.08 35.88
CA TYR A 941 7.05 2.51 35.69
C TYR A 941 7.17 3.34 36.97
N CYS A 942 7.50 2.72 38.11
CA CYS A 942 7.68 3.42 39.37
C CYS A 942 8.99 4.23 39.35
N SER A 943 8.86 5.54 39.46
CA SER A 943 10.00 6.44 39.70
C SER A 943 9.58 7.54 40.65
N THR A 944 10.50 7.97 41.52
CA THR A 944 10.19 8.88 42.65
C THR A 944 9.53 10.18 42.19
N VAL A 945 9.92 10.70 41.02
CA VAL A 945 9.36 11.93 40.43
C VAL A 945 7.98 11.68 39.77
N ALA A 946 7.78 10.53 39.12
CA ALA A 946 6.48 10.18 38.54
C ALA A 946 5.43 9.93 39.63
N ASN A 947 5.76 9.13 40.65
CA ASN A 947 4.86 8.79 41.74
C ASN A 947 4.39 10.06 42.49
N ALA A 948 5.30 11.01 42.74
CA ALA A 948 4.98 12.29 43.40
C ALA A 948 4.09 13.22 42.54
N ARG A 949 4.30 13.27 41.22
CA ARG A 949 3.41 14.02 40.30
C ARG A 949 2.04 13.36 40.18
N PHE A 950 2.00 12.03 40.13
CA PHE A 950 0.77 11.25 40.04
C PHE A 950 -0.12 11.47 41.28
N ARG A 951 0.41 11.25 42.49
CA ARG A 951 -0.33 11.44 43.76
C ARG A 951 -1.00 12.82 43.85
N ARG A 952 -0.28 13.91 43.51
CA ARG A 952 -0.83 15.28 43.48
C ARG A 952 -1.97 15.47 42.46
N ALA A 953 -1.90 14.84 41.29
CA ALA A 953 -2.96 14.93 40.29
C ALA A 953 -4.23 14.20 40.74
N VAL A 954 -4.08 13.05 41.40
CA VAL A 954 -5.18 12.24 41.94
C VAL A 954 -5.89 12.96 43.08
N GLU A 955 -5.14 13.53 44.04
CA GLU A 955 -5.67 14.37 45.12
C GLU A 955 -6.51 15.54 44.59
N GLN A 956 -6.02 16.21 43.54
CA GLN A 956 -6.74 17.33 42.90
C GLN A 956 -8.00 16.90 42.15
N VAL A 957 -8.04 15.70 41.56
CA VAL A 957 -9.22 15.18 40.87
C VAL A 957 -10.28 14.68 41.85
N ALA A 958 -9.88 14.03 42.95
CA ALA A 958 -10.79 13.57 43.99
C ALA A 958 -11.58 14.73 44.62
N ALA A 959 -10.95 15.89 44.81
CA ALA A 959 -11.55 17.10 45.37
C ALA A 959 -12.60 17.80 44.47
N LEU A 960 -12.90 17.30 43.26
CA LEU A 960 -13.81 17.96 42.31
C LEU A 960 -15.26 17.45 42.33
N GLU A 961 -15.56 16.34 43.02
CA GLU A 961 -16.90 15.75 43.19
C GLU A 961 -17.78 15.61 41.92
N LEU A 962 -17.16 15.34 40.76
CA LEU A 962 -17.88 15.27 39.47
C LEU A 962 -18.71 13.97 39.32
N PRO A 963 -20.02 14.04 39.03
CA PRO A 963 -20.92 12.87 39.04
C PRO A 963 -20.77 11.91 37.85
N ALA A 964 -19.95 12.24 36.84
CA ALA A 964 -19.78 11.44 35.62
C ALA A 964 -18.51 10.57 35.61
N ILE A 965 -17.65 10.71 36.64
CA ILE A 965 -16.35 10.05 36.79
C ILE A 965 -16.45 9.05 37.95
N ALA A 966 -15.85 7.86 37.81
CA ALA A 966 -15.77 6.92 38.93
C ALA A 966 -15.02 7.56 40.09
N ARG A 967 -15.65 7.67 41.27
CA ARG A 967 -15.00 8.26 42.45
C ARG A 967 -13.82 7.38 42.87
N VAL A 968 -12.62 7.98 42.90
CA VAL A 968 -11.48 7.42 43.62
C VAL A 968 -11.83 7.50 45.10
N TYR A 969 -11.94 6.34 45.74
CA TYR A 969 -12.44 6.19 47.11
C TYR A 969 -11.31 6.01 48.13
N ASP A 970 -10.15 5.55 47.66
CA ASP A 970 -8.95 5.32 48.45
C ASP A 970 -7.74 5.29 47.50
N SER A 971 -6.55 5.60 47.99
CA SER A 971 -5.30 5.53 47.24
C SER A 971 -4.12 5.39 48.17
N GLY A 972 -3.22 4.43 47.89
CA GLY A 972 -2.11 4.11 48.76
C GLY A 972 -0.87 3.65 47.99
N GLU A 973 -0.04 2.85 48.66
CA GLU A 973 1.22 2.34 48.13
C GLU A 973 1.45 0.92 48.68
N ILE A 974 1.81 -0.01 47.80
CA ILE A 974 2.09 -1.43 48.14
C ILE A 974 3.44 -1.74 47.50
N ASP A 975 4.44 -2.15 48.29
CA ASP A 975 5.78 -2.54 47.80
C ASP A 975 6.42 -1.50 46.83
N GLY A 976 6.20 -0.20 47.11
CA GLY A 976 6.67 0.93 46.30
C GLY A 976 5.83 1.28 45.06
N GLN A 977 4.74 0.54 44.81
CA GLN A 977 3.80 0.77 43.71
C GLN A 977 2.55 1.54 44.20
N PRO A 978 2.25 2.73 43.65
CA PRO A 978 1.03 3.45 44.00
C PRO A 978 -0.21 2.74 43.43
N PHE A 979 -1.31 2.76 44.20
CA PHE A 979 -2.59 2.19 43.79
C PHE A 979 -3.77 3.14 43.99
N GLU A 980 -4.83 2.96 43.20
CA GLU A 980 -6.11 3.67 43.27
C GLU A 980 -7.27 2.69 43.42
N VAL A 981 -8.25 3.01 44.26
CA VAL A 981 -9.50 2.26 44.42
C VAL A 981 -10.65 3.04 43.81
N MET A 982 -11.28 2.50 42.76
CA MET A 982 -12.37 3.13 42.03
C MET A 982 -13.72 2.47 42.39
N GLN A 983 -14.70 3.30 42.78
CA GLN A 983 -16.06 2.84 43.06
C GLN A 983 -16.92 2.83 41.78
N TYR A 984 -17.67 1.73 41.58
CA TYR A 984 -18.65 1.62 40.50
C TYR A 984 -19.82 2.60 40.71
N LEU A 985 -20.04 3.48 39.74
CA LEU A 985 -21.31 4.19 39.58
C LEU A 985 -22.31 3.27 38.85
N ALA A 986 -23.54 3.19 39.36
CA ALA A 986 -24.55 2.26 38.84
C ALA A 986 -25.01 2.58 37.41
N GLY A 987 -25.42 1.55 36.67
CA GLY A 987 -26.14 1.71 35.39
C GLY A 987 -25.35 1.43 34.10
N GLY A 988 -24.10 0.95 34.15
CA GLY A 988 -23.39 0.54 32.94
C GLY A 988 -22.18 -0.35 33.22
N SER A 989 -21.87 -1.28 32.31
CA SER A 989 -20.67 -2.12 32.45
C SER A 989 -19.40 -1.31 32.23
N LEU A 990 -18.44 -1.44 33.15
CA LEU A 990 -17.17 -0.75 33.08
C LEU A 990 -16.38 -1.18 31.82
N SER A 991 -16.54 -2.43 31.39
CA SER A 991 -16.00 -2.94 30.12
C SER A 991 -16.49 -2.15 28.90
N ALA A 992 -17.80 -1.88 28.77
CA ALA A 992 -18.31 -1.10 27.65
C ALA A 992 -17.78 0.36 27.67
N ARG A 993 -17.74 0.99 28.86
CA ARG A 993 -17.24 2.37 29.01
C ARG A 993 -15.70 2.50 28.99
N MET A 994 -14.95 1.41 29.05
CA MET A 994 -13.48 1.37 28.87
C MET A 994 -13.05 0.77 27.52
N LEU A 995 -13.97 0.21 26.73
CA LEU A 995 -13.75 -0.15 25.32
C LEU A 995 -13.97 1.06 24.40
N ALA A 996 -14.87 1.97 24.78
CA ALA A 996 -14.79 3.35 24.29
C ALA A 996 -13.44 3.96 24.75
N GLY A 997 -12.74 4.63 23.82
CA GLY A 997 -11.41 5.20 24.05
C GLY A 997 -11.42 6.48 24.91
N PRO A 998 -10.45 7.40 24.74
CA PRO A 998 -10.45 8.66 25.49
C PRO A 998 -11.78 9.41 25.28
N LEU A 999 -12.28 10.04 26.35
CA LEU A 999 -13.52 10.80 26.33
C LEU A 999 -13.52 11.79 25.14
N PRO A 1000 -14.63 11.90 24.38
CA PRO A 1000 -14.69 12.80 23.22
C PRO A 1000 -14.24 14.21 23.58
N ILE A 1001 -13.56 14.89 22.65
CA ILE A 1001 -13.03 16.24 22.89
C ILE A 1001 -14.16 17.22 23.26
N SER A 1002 -15.36 17.04 22.71
CA SER A 1002 -16.58 17.78 23.10
C SER A 1002 -17.01 17.58 24.55
N THR A 1003 -16.62 16.48 25.19
CA THR A 1003 -16.83 16.19 26.63
C THR A 1003 -15.66 16.66 27.48
N LEU A 1004 -14.43 16.61 26.94
CA LEU A 1004 -13.22 17.11 27.62
C LEU A 1004 -13.19 18.64 27.71
N VAL A 1005 -13.54 19.38 26.64
CA VAL A 1005 -13.45 20.85 26.62
C VAL A 1005 -14.22 21.49 27.78
N PRO A 1006 -15.52 21.18 28.03
CA PRO A 1006 -16.25 21.75 29.17
C PRO A 1006 -15.76 21.28 30.55
N ILE A 1007 -14.83 20.30 30.63
CA ILE A 1007 -14.17 19.88 31.86
C ILE A 1007 -12.86 20.65 32.03
N VAL A 1008 -12.03 20.70 30.98
CA VAL A 1008 -10.77 21.46 30.91
C VAL A 1008 -11.02 22.94 31.16
N GLU A 1009 -12.07 23.53 30.57
CA GLU A 1009 -12.47 24.92 30.82
C GLU A 1009 -12.88 25.16 32.28
N ARG A 1010 -13.62 24.24 32.91
CA ARG A 1010 -14.01 24.35 34.32
C ARG A 1010 -12.83 24.13 35.28
N VAL A 1011 -11.85 23.30 34.90
CA VAL A 1011 -10.58 23.13 35.63
C VAL A 1011 -9.73 24.39 35.48
N ALA A 1012 -9.51 24.88 34.26
CA ALA A 1012 -8.76 26.11 33.99
C ALA A 1012 -9.38 27.32 34.71
N ALA A 1013 -10.70 27.52 34.64
CA ALA A 1013 -11.40 28.63 35.31
C ALA A 1013 -11.44 28.52 36.85
N ARG A 1014 -11.12 27.34 37.42
CA ARG A 1014 -10.90 27.17 38.88
C ARG A 1014 -9.43 27.39 39.25
N LEU A 1015 -8.48 26.98 38.41
CA LEU A 1015 -7.04 27.17 38.62
C LEU A 1015 -6.61 28.64 38.48
N THR A 1016 -7.05 29.33 37.42
CA THR A 1016 -6.74 30.76 37.19
C THR A 1016 -7.33 31.68 38.26
N LYS A 1017 -8.32 31.21 39.04
CA LYS A 1017 -8.85 31.93 40.21
C LYS A 1017 -8.05 31.73 41.50
N ARG A 1018 -6.96 30.94 41.52
CA ARG A 1018 -6.15 30.69 42.72
C ARG A 1018 -4.63 30.74 42.57
N THR A 1019 -4.06 30.86 41.37
CA THR A 1019 -2.61 31.11 41.22
C THR A 1019 -2.29 31.78 39.87
N PRO A 1020 -1.38 32.77 39.82
CA PRO A 1020 -0.89 33.33 38.56
C PRO A 1020 0.21 32.45 37.95
N THR A 1021 0.12 32.25 36.62
CA THR A 1021 1.21 31.96 35.67
C THR A 1021 2.39 31.08 36.13
N ALA A 1022 2.34 29.80 35.79
CA ALA A 1022 3.49 28.96 35.44
C ALA A 1022 3.04 27.85 34.47
#